data_AF-A0A7J3FB04-F1
#
_entry.id   AF-A0A7J3FB04-F1
#
_cell.length_a   1.000
_cell.length_b   1.000
_cell.length_c   1.000
_cell.angle_alpha   90.00
_cell.angle_beta   90.00
_cell.angle_gamma   90.00
#
_symmetry.space_group_name_H-M   'P 1'
#
loop_
_entity.id
_entity.type
_entity.pdbx_description
1 polymer ?
#
loop_
_entity_poly.entity_id
_entity_poly.type
_entity_poly.pdbx_seq_one_letter_code
_entity_poly.pdbx_strand_id
1 'polypeptide(L)'
;MGENNGKFDEITDSWNPITGCLHGCTYCVTKDTLVLTADLVWKPIQNIKVGDELLTFSEKLKEQRWHWRFATVLGIVKRKLPVYRIETTEGEIKATGQHRWLTDRGTWEKTEQLIKWSRPIRFVAKPVPPLKITREYVSGYLAGLMGSHSVHQADGMGRKNENCSSFKAAPSDAEVSHRIKRFLRILDVSSERNRGKIFKLETWDSAAEEIADSIKEIEHYDFYRGVLAGIFDAEGSFNNMLKISSHDENILRKIKRYGEKLGFEFIIEDGNAKLKGGIDKILEFFNMTNPVIRRKKRNFKAIESFRVGEIFTVEKLGEEEVYDIATSSRTFIANGFASHNCWARNYARKLAAMGVEPYKTRIFEPCLVEHRLRSRIPKGRFIFVSDMGDMWGCYDEETEVLTYNGWKKFSEVTYDDPIACLDPFSDKVVYYKPNSIIKYWYEGKMVRIKSNLIDLLVTPDHNLYVALRATSHHKERKQGIKFRSFSLVRAGDCLRKRMKFRRDFPSWEGHEINEFMGVPINVFVKFLGYYLAEGTASIIKNKPRIQIAQKNTSPHYNDILEVMNAVAKSRGKNVCAYEDRIVIYGDQELTEWLRKLGHGREKCIPIEFKKLSKRLLSIMLETYVNGDGYRQSETCKRIYTTSKRLADDIQEVALKCGYMAIVKTRGKRQGGTISGKAVAGKHDCYEVIISERYKMSEVDYTRNIRVANKLGIKTRCYAGYEDYEGYVYCVEVPTHIIYVRRNGKPVWCGNSWVPREWIERVLRVVRSKPRSWFFFLTKNPKRYLEFEGELPNNVVLGATIETNRDYKLTKAPAPRERYEAMVKLSWKWKAVVIEPILDFDAEFIDWIYNISPVIVYVGYDNYNNRLPEPKLEKTMILLEALRGVTDLRLKTIRKAWYEN
;
A
#
# COMPACT_ATOMS: atom_id res chain seq x y z
N MET A 1 -8.66 -7.45 46.94
CA MET A 1 -7.52 -8.33 46.61
C MET A 1 -6.73 -7.72 45.47
N GLY A 2 -5.97 -6.65 45.75
CA GLY A 2 -5.06 -6.01 44.79
C GLY A 2 -3.77 -5.51 45.43
N GLU A 3 -3.57 -5.86 46.70
CA GLU A 3 -2.35 -5.66 47.48
C GLU A 3 -2.18 -6.93 48.31
N ASN A 4 -1.52 -7.93 47.74
CA ASN A 4 -0.81 -8.94 48.51
C ASN A 4 0.63 -8.90 48.01
N ASN A 5 1.51 -8.24 48.76
CA ASN A 5 2.96 -8.29 48.61
C ASN A 5 3.53 -7.93 47.21
N GLY A 6 3.01 -6.88 46.56
CA GLY A 6 3.66 -6.31 45.37
C GLY A 6 3.70 -7.20 44.12
N LYS A 7 2.95 -8.31 44.10
CA LYS A 7 2.83 -9.19 42.93
C LYS A 7 1.49 -8.95 42.25
N PHE A 8 1.53 -8.64 40.96
CA PHE A 8 0.34 -8.61 40.11
C PHE A 8 -0.05 -10.04 39.76
N ASP A 9 -1.34 -10.33 39.57
CA ASP A 9 -1.77 -11.63 39.02
C ASP A 9 -1.36 -11.76 37.54
N GLU A 10 -1.55 -12.94 36.93
CA GLU A 10 -1.40 -13.07 35.47
C GLU A 10 -2.40 -12.17 34.73
N ILE A 11 -2.03 -11.77 33.49
CA ILE A 11 -2.97 -11.05 32.62
C ILE A 11 -4.16 -11.98 32.39
N THR A 12 -5.31 -11.59 32.90
CA THR A 12 -6.53 -12.42 32.93
C THR A 12 -7.46 -12.11 31.77
N ASP A 13 -7.38 -10.89 31.25
CA ASP A 13 -8.27 -10.39 30.20
C ASP A 13 -7.51 -9.48 29.24
N SER A 14 -8.07 -9.27 28.04
CA SER A 14 -7.59 -8.27 27.09
C SER A 14 -8.71 -7.32 26.69
N TRP A 15 -8.41 -6.04 26.65
CA TRP A 15 -9.33 -4.97 26.27
C TRP A 15 -8.72 -4.14 25.15
N ASN A 16 -9.31 -4.24 23.96
CA ASN A 16 -8.77 -3.65 22.73
C ASN A 16 -9.71 -2.56 22.23
N PRO A 17 -9.68 -1.34 22.82
CA PRO A 17 -10.56 -0.24 22.44
C PRO A 17 -10.13 0.42 21.11
N ILE A 18 -8.91 0.15 20.64
CA ILE A 18 -8.38 0.58 19.35
C ILE A 18 -8.02 -0.69 18.56
N THR A 19 -8.35 -0.72 17.26
CA THR A 19 -8.01 -1.84 16.37
C THR A 19 -7.53 -1.33 15.03
N GLY A 20 -6.74 -2.16 14.33
CA GLY A 20 -6.34 -1.97 12.93
C GLY A 20 -4.93 -1.42 12.73
N CYS A 21 -4.36 -1.59 11.53
CA CYS A 21 -3.03 -1.08 11.20
C CYS A 21 -2.92 -0.70 9.72
N LEU A 22 -2.26 0.42 9.41
CA LEU A 22 -2.12 0.97 8.04
C LEU A 22 -1.00 0.36 7.20
N HIS A 23 -0.55 -0.86 7.48
CA HIS A 23 0.55 -1.42 6.70
C HIS A 23 0.13 -1.71 5.25
N GLY A 24 0.56 -0.83 4.35
CA GLY A 24 0.54 -0.95 2.90
C GLY A 24 1.51 -2.02 2.39
N CYS A 25 1.23 -3.28 2.70
CA CYS A 25 1.82 -4.42 2.00
C CYS A 25 1.59 -4.27 0.47
N THR A 26 2.67 -4.21 -0.32
CA THR A 26 2.66 -4.06 -1.80
C THR A 26 3.16 -5.33 -2.50
N TYR A 27 2.68 -6.49 -2.08
CA TYR A 27 3.11 -7.81 -2.59
C TYR A 27 2.29 -8.22 -3.84
N CYS A 28 2.38 -7.49 -4.94
CA CYS A 28 1.50 -7.74 -6.11
C CYS A 28 2.25 -8.40 -7.29
N VAL A 29 1.52 -9.15 -8.11
CA VAL A 29 1.97 -9.73 -9.40
C VAL A 29 1.11 -9.20 -10.55
N THR A 30 1.56 -9.32 -11.81
CA THR A 30 0.77 -8.80 -12.95
C THR A 30 -0.51 -9.60 -13.20
N LYS A 31 -1.50 -8.96 -13.84
CA LYS A 31 -2.85 -9.48 -14.07
C LYS A 31 -2.93 -10.85 -14.79
N ASP A 32 -1.95 -11.10 -15.65
CA ASP A 32 -1.77 -12.31 -16.46
C ASP A 32 -1.09 -13.45 -15.69
N THR A 33 -0.52 -13.16 -14.51
CA THR A 33 0.14 -14.17 -13.67
C THR A 33 -0.83 -15.33 -13.38
N LEU A 34 -0.43 -16.53 -13.76
CA LEU A 34 -1.20 -17.75 -13.58
C LEU A 34 -1.04 -18.27 -12.15
N VAL A 35 -2.17 -18.55 -11.50
CA VAL A 35 -2.25 -19.11 -10.15
C VAL A 35 -2.86 -20.51 -10.22
N LEU A 36 -2.29 -21.46 -9.46
CA LEU A 36 -2.74 -22.85 -9.47
C LEU A 36 -3.94 -23.06 -8.54
N THR A 37 -5.11 -23.40 -9.10
CA THR A 37 -6.32 -23.66 -8.33
C THR A 37 -6.26 -25.01 -7.61
N ALA A 38 -7.18 -25.24 -6.66
CA ALA A 38 -7.31 -26.52 -5.96
C ALA A 38 -7.66 -27.69 -6.89
N ASP A 39 -8.22 -27.40 -8.06
CA ASP A 39 -8.54 -28.41 -9.08
C ASP A 39 -7.37 -28.73 -9.99
N LEU A 40 -6.19 -28.17 -9.67
CA LEU A 40 -4.92 -28.31 -10.38
C LEU A 40 -4.98 -27.73 -11.79
N VAL A 41 -5.65 -26.58 -11.94
CA VAL A 41 -5.75 -25.82 -13.18
C VAL A 41 -5.16 -24.44 -12.97
N TRP A 42 -4.32 -24.00 -13.90
CA TRP A 42 -3.80 -22.63 -13.90
C TRP A 42 -4.86 -21.63 -14.35
N LYS A 43 -5.03 -20.56 -13.58
CA LYS A 43 -5.99 -19.50 -13.88
C LYS A 43 -5.33 -18.13 -13.71
N PRO A 44 -5.50 -17.18 -14.63
CA PRO A 44 -4.97 -15.83 -14.47
C PRO A 44 -5.47 -15.19 -13.17
N ILE A 45 -4.58 -14.53 -12.43
CA ILE A 45 -4.87 -13.96 -11.12
C ILE A 45 -6.02 -12.95 -11.19
N GLN A 46 -6.18 -12.24 -12.31
CA GLN A 46 -7.29 -11.32 -12.54
C GLN A 46 -8.68 -11.99 -12.55
N ASN A 47 -8.72 -13.30 -12.85
CA ASN A 47 -9.95 -14.09 -12.92
C ASN A 47 -10.25 -14.83 -11.60
N ILE A 48 -9.32 -14.82 -10.64
CA ILE A 48 -9.51 -15.40 -9.31
C ILE A 48 -10.57 -14.57 -8.56
N LYS A 49 -11.44 -15.24 -7.79
CA LYS A 49 -12.48 -14.61 -6.98
C LYS A 49 -12.28 -14.95 -5.51
N VAL A 50 -12.78 -14.08 -4.62
CA VAL A 50 -12.87 -14.39 -3.18
C VAL A 50 -13.75 -15.63 -3.02
N GLY A 51 -13.27 -16.61 -2.25
CA GLY A 51 -13.90 -17.92 -2.11
C GLY A 51 -13.31 -19.02 -3.01
N ASP A 52 -12.56 -18.68 -4.07
CA ASP A 52 -11.86 -19.69 -4.88
C ASP A 52 -10.84 -20.46 -4.01
N GLU A 53 -10.70 -21.77 -4.21
CA GLU A 53 -9.68 -22.58 -3.55
C GLU A 53 -8.44 -22.74 -4.44
N LEU A 54 -7.25 -22.67 -3.85
CA LEU A 54 -5.95 -22.75 -4.52
C LEU A 54 -5.10 -23.91 -3.97
N LEU A 55 -4.22 -24.47 -4.80
CA LEU A 55 -3.10 -25.27 -4.30
C LEU A 55 -2.00 -24.34 -3.81
N THR A 56 -1.58 -24.55 -2.57
CA THR A 56 -0.60 -23.73 -1.85
C THR A 56 0.33 -24.62 -1.04
N PHE A 57 1.22 -24.04 -0.24
CA PHE A 57 2.12 -24.79 0.64
C PHE A 57 2.18 -24.16 2.03
N SER A 58 2.50 -24.94 3.06
CA SER A 58 2.66 -24.44 4.42
C SER A 58 3.80 -23.43 4.50
N GLU A 59 3.62 -22.25 5.10
CA GLU A 59 4.77 -21.54 5.70
C GLU A 59 5.37 -22.46 6.77
N LYS A 60 6.67 -22.72 6.76
CA LYS A 60 7.33 -23.72 7.61
C LYS A 60 6.96 -23.52 9.10
N LEU A 61 5.99 -24.28 9.61
CA LEU A 61 5.51 -24.25 10.99
C LEU A 61 5.90 -25.56 11.65
N LYS A 62 6.92 -25.50 12.52
CA LYS A 62 7.40 -26.58 13.41
C LYS A 62 7.93 -27.88 12.77
N GLU A 63 7.61 -28.21 11.52
CA GLU A 63 8.03 -29.45 10.86
C GLU A 63 9.30 -29.24 10.00
N GLN A 64 10.17 -30.25 9.92
CA GLN A 64 11.42 -30.16 9.16
C GLN A 64 11.20 -30.04 7.63
N ARG A 65 10.01 -30.42 7.13
CA ARG A 65 9.62 -30.45 5.69
C ARG A 65 8.43 -29.54 5.40
N TRP A 66 8.27 -29.12 4.14
CA TRP A 66 7.14 -28.29 3.68
C TRP A 66 5.95 -29.19 3.34
N HIS A 67 4.70 -28.71 3.41
CA HIS A 67 3.51 -29.51 3.10
C HIS A 67 2.61 -28.81 2.10
N TRP A 68 2.02 -29.56 1.17
CA TRP A 68 0.97 -29.05 0.30
C TRP A 68 -0.30 -28.73 1.10
N ARG A 69 -0.99 -27.64 0.74
CA ARG A 69 -2.20 -27.16 1.40
C ARG A 69 -3.20 -26.64 0.37
N PHE A 70 -4.47 -26.99 0.53
CA PHE A 70 -5.55 -26.28 -0.15
C PHE A 70 -5.96 -25.07 0.68
N ALA A 71 -6.02 -23.90 0.06
CA ALA A 71 -6.31 -22.65 0.74
C ALA A 71 -7.34 -21.81 -0.01
N THR A 72 -8.26 -21.21 0.72
CA THR A 72 -9.30 -20.34 0.17
C THR A 72 -8.77 -18.93 -0.01
N VAL A 73 -9.15 -18.27 -1.11
CA VAL A 73 -8.88 -16.86 -1.36
C VAL A 73 -9.81 -16.00 -0.48
N LEU A 74 -9.21 -15.20 0.40
CA LEU A 74 -9.87 -14.39 1.41
C LEU A 74 -10.05 -12.92 1.00
N GLY A 75 -9.38 -12.47 -0.06
CA GLY A 75 -9.44 -11.08 -0.50
C GLY A 75 -8.53 -10.82 -1.69
N ILE A 76 -8.93 -9.85 -2.51
CA ILE A 76 -8.21 -9.47 -3.73
C ILE A 76 -8.02 -7.97 -3.73
N VAL A 77 -6.82 -7.51 -4.10
CA VAL A 77 -6.48 -6.09 -4.19
C VAL A 77 -5.93 -5.81 -5.58
N LYS A 78 -6.46 -4.79 -6.26
CA LYS A 78 -6.01 -4.33 -7.58
C LYS A 78 -5.35 -2.97 -7.46
N ARG A 79 -4.22 -2.77 -8.14
CA ARG A 79 -3.44 -1.51 -8.14
C ARG A 79 -2.74 -1.34 -9.48
N LYS A 80 -2.20 -0.16 -9.74
CA LYS A 80 -1.23 0.09 -10.82
C LYS A 80 0.10 0.45 -10.18
N LEU A 81 1.13 -0.35 -10.38
CA LEU A 81 2.43 -0.20 -9.71
C LEU A 81 3.59 -0.54 -10.66
N PRO A 82 4.81 -0.01 -10.43
CA PRO A 82 5.99 -0.44 -11.16
C PRO A 82 6.26 -1.93 -10.95
N VAL A 83 6.50 -2.63 -12.04
CA VAL A 83 6.80 -4.06 -12.03
C VAL A 83 8.22 -4.34 -12.45
N TYR A 84 8.76 -5.44 -11.96
CA TYR A 84 10.03 -6.00 -12.36
C TYR A 84 9.74 -7.31 -13.08
N ARG A 85 10.36 -7.51 -14.23
CA ARG A 85 10.40 -8.81 -14.91
C ARG A 85 11.57 -9.60 -14.34
N ILE A 86 11.27 -10.80 -13.84
CA ILE A 86 12.24 -11.77 -13.37
C ILE A 86 12.26 -12.89 -14.41
N GLU A 87 13.41 -13.14 -15.05
CA GLU A 87 13.62 -14.29 -15.93
C GLU A 87 14.52 -15.30 -15.22
N THR A 88 14.11 -16.56 -15.24
CA THR A 88 14.84 -17.67 -14.62
C THR A 88 15.02 -18.85 -15.58
N THR A 89 15.81 -19.84 -15.18
CA THR A 89 15.92 -21.14 -15.89
C THR A 89 14.59 -21.86 -16.10
N GLU A 90 13.59 -21.59 -15.26
CA GLU A 90 12.30 -22.30 -15.27
C GLU A 90 11.15 -21.50 -15.91
N GLY A 91 11.35 -20.20 -16.15
CA GLY A 91 10.35 -19.30 -16.73
C GLY A 91 10.46 -17.87 -16.25
N GLU A 92 9.47 -17.05 -16.62
CA GLU A 92 9.39 -15.63 -16.28
C GLU A 92 8.16 -15.27 -15.43
N ILE A 93 8.31 -14.22 -14.63
CA ILE A 93 7.22 -13.60 -13.89
C ILE A 93 7.45 -12.10 -13.71
N LYS A 94 6.36 -11.33 -13.72
CA LYS A 94 6.37 -9.90 -13.41
C LYS A 94 5.72 -9.64 -12.06
N ALA A 95 6.42 -8.91 -11.19
CA ALA A 95 5.92 -8.58 -9.87
C ALA A 95 6.43 -7.23 -9.37
N THR A 96 5.78 -6.68 -8.35
CA THR A 96 6.23 -5.45 -7.70
C THR A 96 7.52 -5.68 -6.92
N GLY A 97 8.35 -4.64 -6.77
CA GLY A 97 9.66 -4.75 -6.11
C GLY A 97 9.62 -5.35 -4.69
N GLN A 98 8.51 -5.18 -3.96
CA GLN A 98 8.34 -5.72 -2.60
C GLN A 98 7.83 -7.16 -2.57
N HIS A 99 7.34 -7.71 -3.68
CA HIS A 99 6.79 -9.07 -3.75
C HIS A 99 7.84 -10.11 -3.36
N ARG A 100 7.44 -11.07 -2.52
CA ARG A 100 8.35 -12.01 -1.85
C ARG A 100 8.33 -13.39 -2.48
N TRP A 101 9.52 -13.92 -2.73
CA TRP A 101 9.75 -15.25 -3.30
C TRP A 101 10.48 -16.13 -2.30
N LEU A 102 10.10 -17.41 -2.25
CA LEU A 102 10.78 -18.39 -1.41
C LEU A 102 12.09 -18.83 -2.10
N THR A 103 13.23 -18.68 -1.44
CA THR A 103 14.53 -19.07 -2.00
C THR A 103 14.87 -20.54 -1.75
N ASP A 104 15.90 -21.04 -2.42
CA ASP A 104 16.52 -22.36 -2.20
C ASP A 104 16.75 -22.66 -0.69
N ARG A 105 17.29 -21.69 0.06
CA ARG A 105 17.55 -21.77 1.52
C ARG A 105 16.29 -21.74 2.40
N GLY A 106 15.11 -21.57 1.81
CA GLY A 106 13.84 -21.52 2.53
C GLY A 106 13.59 -20.18 3.23
N THR A 107 14.24 -19.10 2.78
CA THR A 107 14.02 -17.72 3.24
C THR A 107 13.19 -16.94 2.22
N TRP A 108 12.55 -15.84 2.65
CA TRP A 108 11.77 -14.97 1.76
C TRP A 108 12.60 -13.76 1.32
N GLU A 109 12.78 -13.56 0.02
CA GLU A 109 13.49 -12.41 -0.56
C GLU A 109 12.57 -11.59 -1.45
N LYS A 110 12.77 -10.26 -1.47
CA LYS A 110 11.95 -9.35 -2.29
C LYS A 110 12.46 -9.31 -3.72
N THR A 111 11.55 -9.08 -4.66
CA THR A 111 11.87 -8.90 -6.08
C THR A 111 12.98 -7.89 -6.35
N GLU A 112 12.98 -6.73 -5.70
CA GLU A 112 14.02 -5.70 -5.88
C GLU A 112 15.39 -6.07 -5.30
N GLN A 113 15.45 -7.12 -4.47
CA GLN A 113 16.68 -7.63 -3.86
C GLN A 113 17.29 -8.76 -4.71
N LEU A 114 16.52 -9.32 -5.64
CA LEU A 114 17.00 -10.32 -6.58
C LEU A 114 17.91 -9.64 -7.61
N ILE A 115 19.06 -10.25 -7.87
CA ILE A 115 20.02 -9.81 -8.89
C ILE A 115 20.46 -11.01 -9.72
N LYS A 116 21.07 -10.76 -10.88
CA LYS A 116 21.64 -11.83 -11.70
C LYS A 116 22.61 -12.67 -10.87
N TRP A 117 22.44 -13.99 -10.86
CA TRP A 117 23.19 -14.94 -10.02
C TRP A 117 23.01 -14.75 -8.50
N SER A 118 21.95 -14.07 -8.05
CA SER A 118 21.52 -14.15 -6.64
C SER A 118 20.94 -15.53 -6.33
N ARG A 119 20.45 -15.70 -5.10
CA ARG A 119 19.84 -16.97 -4.66
C ARG A 119 18.72 -17.39 -5.60
N PRO A 120 18.70 -18.65 -6.07
CA PRO A 120 17.60 -19.18 -6.85
C PRO A 120 16.27 -19.13 -6.08
N ILE A 121 15.18 -18.91 -6.81
CA ILE A 121 13.83 -18.94 -6.24
C ILE A 121 13.15 -20.28 -6.51
N ARG A 122 12.35 -20.75 -5.57
CA ARG A 122 11.73 -22.07 -5.64
C ARG A 122 10.61 -22.10 -6.67
N PHE A 123 10.64 -23.16 -7.45
CA PHE A 123 9.73 -23.45 -8.54
C PHE A 123 9.02 -24.79 -8.30
N VAL A 124 7.73 -24.82 -8.60
CA VAL A 124 6.83 -25.95 -8.34
C VAL A 124 6.55 -26.71 -9.62
N ALA A 125 5.97 -26.04 -10.61
CA ALA A 125 5.57 -26.64 -11.88
C ALA A 125 5.40 -25.56 -12.94
N LYS A 126 5.63 -25.92 -14.21
CA LYS A 126 5.47 -25.00 -15.33
C LYS A 126 3.99 -24.60 -15.49
N PRO A 127 3.69 -23.29 -15.53
CA PRO A 127 2.33 -22.84 -15.75
C PRO A 127 1.91 -23.14 -17.20
N VAL A 128 0.77 -23.80 -17.38
CA VAL A 128 0.20 -24.13 -18.69
C VAL A 128 -1.19 -23.51 -18.79
N PRO A 129 -1.55 -22.81 -19.87
CA PRO A 129 -2.90 -22.28 -20.04
C PRO A 129 -3.98 -23.36 -19.94
N PRO A 130 -5.22 -23.03 -19.52
CA PRO A 130 -6.32 -23.98 -19.42
C PRO A 130 -6.53 -24.76 -20.73
N LEU A 131 -6.80 -26.07 -20.62
CA LEU A 131 -7.11 -26.95 -21.76
C LEU A 131 -8.33 -26.43 -22.54
N LYS A 132 -8.18 -26.27 -23.86
CA LYS A 132 -9.27 -26.03 -24.80
C LYS A 132 -9.94 -27.36 -25.15
N ILE A 133 -11.19 -27.55 -24.73
CA ILE A 133 -11.94 -28.79 -25.01
C ILE A 133 -12.30 -28.88 -26.50
N THR A 134 -11.70 -29.83 -27.21
CA THR A 134 -11.91 -30.14 -28.64
C THR A 134 -12.82 -31.37 -28.82
N ARG A 135 -13.34 -31.60 -30.02
CA ARG A 135 -14.16 -32.79 -30.32
C ARG A 135 -13.35 -34.08 -30.15
N GLU A 136 -12.08 -34.05 -30.50
CA GLU A 136 -11.13 -35.15 -30.38
C GLU A 136 -10.86 -35.47 -28.90
N TYR A 137 -10.67 -34.46 -28.05
CA TYR A 137 -10.56 -34.64 -26.60
C TYR A 137 -11.81 -35.27 -26.01
N VAL A 138 -12.99 -34.78 -26.41
CA VAL A 138 -14.27 -35.31 -25.94
C VAL A 138 -14.42 -36.78 -26.31
N SER A 139 -14.13 -37.13 -27.57
CA SER A 139 -14.20 -38.51 -28.06
C SER A 139 -13.23 -39.42 -27.30
N GLY A 140 -12.00 -38.95 -27.08
CA GLY A 140 -11.00 -39.66 -26.28
C GLY A 140 -11.45 -39.88 -24.83
N TYR A 141 -12.03 -38.85 -24.19
CA TYR A 141 -12.51 -38.95 -22.81
C TYR A 141 -13.59 -40.01 -22.64
N LEU A 142 -14.56 -40.04 -23.56
CA LEU A 142 -15.61 -41.06 -23.56
C LEU A 142 -15.04 -42.44 -23.83
N ALA A 143 -14.14 -42.59 -24.82
CA ALA A 143 -13.47 -43.86 -25.10
C ALA A 143 -12.69 -44.41 -23.90
N GLY A 144 -11.96 -43.55 -23.19
CA GLY A 144 -11.19 -43.94 -22.00
C GLY A 144 -12.06 -44.35 -20.82
N LEU A 145 -13.24 -43.73 -20.67
CA LEU A 145 -14.18 -44.06 -19.60
C LEU A 145 -14.94 -45.37 -19.87
N MET A 146 -15.28 -45.64 -21.12
CA MET A 146 -16.01 -46.84 -21.53
C MET A 146 -15.09 -48.05 -21.68
N GLY A 147 -13.90 -47.85 -22.24
CA GLY A 147 -12.91 -48.90 -22.47
C GLY A 147 -12.23 -49.42 -21.20
N SER A 148 -12.62 -48.94 -20.02
CA SER A 148 -12.16 -49.43 -18.70
C SER A 148 -13.15 -50.39 -18.01
N HIS A 149 -14.23 -50.77 -18.67
CA HIS A 149 -15.20 -51.73 -18.13
C HIS A 149 -15.10 -53.02 -18.93
N SER A 150 -14.79 -54.13 -18.24
CA SER A 150 -14.76 -55.46 -18.84
C SER A 150 -16.15 -55.83 -19.38
N VAL A 151 -16.30 -55.92 -20.69
CA VAL A 151 -17.44 -56.61 -21.31
C VAL A 151 -17.20 -58.10 -21.11
N HIS A 152 -17.85 -58.71 -20.13
CA HIS A 152 -17.88 -60.17 -20.03
C HIS A 152 -18.71 -60.72 -21.21
N GLN A 153 -18.04 -61.18 -22.26
CA GLN A 153 -18.65 -62.13 -23.20
C GLN A 153 -18.78 -63.46 -22.48
N ALA A 154 -20.02 -63.87 -22.21
CA ALA A 154 -20.34 -65.21 -21.78
C ALA A 154 -20.22 -66.16 -22.99
N ASP A 155 -19.12 -66.89 -23.08
CA ASP A 155 -19.05 -68.06 -23.96
C ASP A 155 -19.79 -69.23 -23.31
N GLY A 156 -20.78 -69.76 -24.05
CA GLY A 156 -21.14 -71.17 -23.97
C GLY A 156 -22.35 -71.57 -23.14
N MET A 157 -23.48 -71.69 -23.85
CA MET A 157 -24.54 -72.71 -23.66
C MET A 157 -25.62 -72.48 -22.58
N GLY A 158 -26.79 -72.03 -23.03
CA GLY A 158 -28.07 -72.46 -22.43
C GLY A 158 -29.04 -71.37 -21.96
N ARG A 159 -30.16 -71.29 -22.68
CA ARG A 159 -31.47 -70.69 -22.34
C ARG A 159 -31.64 -69.17 -22.45
N LYS A 160 -32.47 -68.83 -23.44
CA LYS A 160 -33.28 -67.61 -23.53
C LYS A 160 -33.87 -67.26 -22.16
N ASN A 161 -33.42 -66.15 -21.59
CA ASN A 161 -34.28 -65.26 -20.83
C ASN A 161 -33.87 -63.82 -21.12
N GLU A 162 -34.86 -63.03 -21.48
CA GLU A 162 -34.82 -61.58 -21.62
C GLU A 162 -34.17 -60.98 -20.38
N ASN A 163 -32.97 -60.41 -20.53
CA ASN A 163 -32.47 -59.31 -19.72
C ASN A 163 -31.23 -58.72 -20.40
N CYS A 164 -31.37 -57.46 -20.80
CA CYS A 164 -30.35 -56.54 -21.28
C CYS A 164 -28.95 -56.84 -20.72
N SER A 165 -27.96 -56.82 -21.61
CA SER A 165 -26.56 -56.50 -21.32
C SER A 165 -26.49 -55.16 -20.58
N SER A 166 -26.77 -55.17 -19.28
CA SER A 166 -26.75 -53.96 -18.46
C SER A 166 -25.31 -53.46 -18.35
N PHE A 167 -25.06 -52.26 -18.85
CA PHE A 167 -23.84 -51.49 -18.63
C PHE A 167 -23.80 -51.12 -17.14
N LYS A 168 -23.33 -52.03 -16.29
CA LYS A 168 -23.17 -51.77 -14.85
C LYS A 168 -21.95 -50.88 -14.60
N ALA A 169 -22.10 -49.59 -14.87
CA ALA A 169 -21.42 -48.52 -14.14
C ALA A 169 -21.84 -47.15 -14.71
N ALA A 170 -22.96 -46.63 -14.24
CA ALA A 170 -23.01 -45.18 -14.07
C ALA A 170 -21.87 -44.84 -13.08
N PRO A 171 -20.88 -44.00 -13.43
CA PRO A 171 -19.94 -43.54 -12.43
C PRO A 171 -20.76 -42.85 -11.34
N SER A 172 -20.72 -43.40 -10.12
CA SER A 172 -21.44 -42.87 -8.95
C SER A 172 -21.07 -41.40 -8.66
N ASP A 173 -19.99 -40.91 -9.27
CA ASP A 173 -19.53 -39.53 -9.18
C ASP A 173 -20.35 -38.58 -10.08
N ALA A 174 -21.11 -37.70 -9.44
CA ALA A 174 -21.93 -36.67 -10.08
C ALA A 174 -21.12 -35.76 -11.03
N GLU A 175 -19.82 -35.57 -10.78
CA GLU A 175 -18.91 -34.75 -11.60
C GLU A 175 -18.71 -35.34 -12.99
N VAL A 176 -18.54 -36.67 -13.07
CA VAL A 176 -18.40 -37.40 -14.34
C VAL A 176 -19.72 -37.36 -15.11
N SER A 177 -20.83 -37.64 -14.41
CA SER A 177 -22.18 -37.55 -14.99
C SER A 177 -22.48 -36.17 -15.59
N HIS A 178 -22.10 -35.09 -14.91
CA HIS A 178 -22.29 -33.72 -15.40
C HIS A 178 -21.40 -33.42 -16.61
N ARG A 179 -20.12 -33.85 -16.57
CA ARG A 179 -19.18 -33.66 -17.68
C ARG A 179 -19.64 -34.39 -18.93
N ILE A 180 -20.14 -35.62 -18.82
CA ILE A 180 -20.63 -36.38 -19.97
C ILE A 180 -21.84 -35.69 -20.59
N LYS A 181 -22.84 -35.27 -19.81
CA LYS A 181 -23.99 -34.49 -20.32
C LYS A 181 -23.56 -33.26 -21.13
N ARG A 182 -22.48 -32.58 -20.72
CA ARG A 182 -21.91 -31.45 -21.46
C ARG A 182 -21.19 -31.90 -22.74
N PHE A 183 -20.44 -32.99 -22.69
CA PHE A 183 -19.68 -33.52 -23.81
C PHE A 183 -20.55 -34.10 -24.92
N LEU A 184 -21.67 -34.76 -24.58
CA LEU A 184 -22.64 -35.25 -25.56
C LEU A 184 -23.26 -34.12 -26.40
N ARG A 185 -23.47 -32.93 -25.80
CA ARG A 185 -23.90 -31.73 -26.55
C ARG A 185 -22.86 -31.22 -27.54
N ILE A 186 -21.57 -31.46 -27.31
CA ILE A 186 -20.46 -31.00 -28.18
C ILE A 186 -20.29 -31.92 -29.40
N LEU A 187 -20.59 -33.21 -29.24
CA LEU A 187 -20.56 -34.20 -30.32
C LEU A 187 -21.79 -34.12 -31.24
N ASP A 188 -22.74 -33.23 -30.96
CA ASP A 188 -23.94 -33.00 -31.78
C ASP A 188 -24.79 -34.27 -31.96
N VAL A 189 -24.86 -35.10 -30.90
CA VAL A 189 -25.79 -36.24 -30.84
C VAL A 189 -27.19 -35.66 -30.65
N SER A 190 -27.83 -35.28 -31.75
CA SER A 190 -29.18 -34.74 -31.80
C SER A 190 -30.17 -35.80 -31.33
N SER A 191 -30.71 -35.59 -30.13
CA SER A 191 -31.82 -36.34 -29.53
C SER A 191 -33.14 -36.04 -30.27
N GLU A 192 -33.27 -36.41 -31.54
CA GLU A 192 -34.52 -36.22 -32.30
C GLU A 192 -35.61 -37.25 -31.96
N ARG A 193 -35.29 -38.32 -31.23
CA ARG A 193 -36.29 -39.22 -30.63
C ARG A 193 -36.28 -39.10 -29.12
N ASN A 194 -37.08 -38.17 -28.58
CA ASN A 194 -37.67 -38.16 -27.22
C ASN A 194 -37.77 -36.73 -26.64
N ARG A 195 -38.51 -35.84 -27.32
CA ARG A 195 -39.11 -34.68 -26.67
C ARG A 195 -40.28 -35.17 -25.80
N GLY A 196 -40.02 -35.52 -24.54
CA GLY A 196 -41.13 -35.84 -23.62
C GLY A 196 -40.80 -36.46 -22.26
N LYS A 197 -39.57 -36.91 -22.00
CA LYS A 197 -39.20 -37.40 -20.66
C LYS A 197 -37.87 -36.79 -20.24
N ILE A 198 -37.91 -36.03 -19.15
CA ILE A 198 -36.73 -35.63 -18.37
C ILE A 198 -35.89 -36.91 -18.18
N PHE A 199 -34.66 -36.92 -18.70
CA PHE A 199 -33.71 -38.03 -18.58
C PHE A 199 -33.59 -38.47 -17.10
N LYS A 200 -34.34 -39.51 -16.73
CA LYS A 200 -33.98 -40.38 -15.61
C LYS A 200 -32.67 -41.06 -16.00
N LEU A 201 -31.73 -41.12 -15.06
CA LEU A 201 -30.40 -41.71 -15.22
C LEU A 201 -30.39 -43.21 -15.62
N GLU A 202 -31.55 -43.82 -15.84
CA GLU A 202 -31.76 -45.26 -16.09
C GLU A 202 -31.66 -45.66 -17.57
N THR A 203 -31.62 -44.72 -18.52
CA THR A 203 -31.54 -45.01 -19.97
C THR A 203 -30.16 -44.68 -20.56
N TRP A 204 -29.08 -45.03 -19.85
CA TRP A 204 -27.71 -44.90 -20.36
C TRP A 204 -27.33 -45.98 -21.38
N ASP A 205 -27.92 -47.18 -21.26
CA ASP A 205 -27.42 -48.36 -21.96
C ASP A 205 -27.50 -48.23 -23.49
N SER A 206 -28.64 -47.78 -24.06
CA SER A 206 -28.82 -47.75 -25.52
C SER A 206 -28.10 -46.60 -26.23
N ALA A 207 -27.99 -45.43 -25.59
CA ALA A 207 -27.30 -44.28 -26.17
C ALA A 207 -25.77 -44.40 -26.02
N ALA A 208 -25.30 -45.04 -24.95
CA ALA A 208 -23.87 -45.29 -24.74
C ALA A 208 -23.31 -46.31 -25.74
N GLU A 209 -24.06 -47.36 -26.09
CA GLU A 209 -23.69 -48.32 -27.14
C GLU A 209 -23.54 -47.65 -28.52
N GLU A 210 -24.51 -46.84 -28.93
CA GLU A 210 -24.47 -46.11 -30.22
C GLU A 210 -23.28 -45.11 -30.29
N ILE A 211 -22.97 -44.47 -29.16
CA ILE A 211 -21.80 -43.59 -29.04
C ILE A 211 -20.49 -44.40 -29.04
N ALA A 212 -20.44 -45.54 -28.35
CA ALA A 212 -19.27 -46.42 -28.33
C ALA A 212 -18.91 -46.95 -29.72
N ASP A 213 -19.90 -47.37 -30.51
CA ASP A 213 -19.70 -47.85 -31.88
C ASP A 213 -19.27 -46.74 -32.85
N SER A 214 -19.62 -45.48 -32.54
CA SER A 214 -19.24 -44.31 -33.35
C SER A 214 -17.83 -43.78 -33.05
N ILE A 215 -17.25 -44.07 -31.88
CA ILE A 215 -15.94 -43.53 -31.48
C ILE A 215 -14.83 -44.38 -32.08
N LYS A 216 -14.32 -43.93 -33.23
CA LYS A 216 -13.10 -44.49 -33.82
C LYS A 216 -11.88 -44.02 -33.06
N GLU A 217 -10.91 -44.92 -32.88
CA GLU A 217 -9.59 -44.56 -32.36
C GLU A 217 -8.86 -43.70 -33.40
N ILE A 218 -8.49 -42.47 -33.04
CA ILE A 218 -7.83 -41.51 -33.94
C ILE A 218 -6.45 -41.19 -33.39
N GLU A 219 -5.44 -41.15 -34.27
CA GLU A 219 -4.10 -40.71 -33.90
C GLU A 219 -4.01 -39.19 -33.73
N HIS A 220 -4.55 -38.67 -32.62
CA HIS A 220 -4.58 -37.22 -32.35
C HIS A 220 -4.15 -36.88 -30.92
N TYR A 221 -3.35 -35.81 -30.77
CA TYR A 221 -2.80 -35.39 -29.47
C TYR A 221 -3.89 -35.17 -28.41
N ASP A 222 -4.95 -34.44 -28.76
CA ASP A 222 -6.08 -34.21 -27.84
C ASP A 222 -6.90 -35.46 -27.55
N PHE A 223 -6.97 -36.41 -28.50
CA PHE A 223 -7.64 -37.68 -28.28
C PHE A 223 -6.91 -38.48 -27.18
N TYR A 224 -5.58 -38.56 -27.23
CA TYR A 224 -4.78 -39.22 -26.19
C TYR A 224 -4.99 -38.60 -24.80
N ARG A 225 -5.04 -37.26 -24.73
CA ARG A 225 -5.31 -36.53 -23.48
C ARG A 225 -6.68 -36.86 -22.91
N GLY A 226 -7.68 -36.93 -23.78
CA GLY A 226 -9.02 -37.35 -23.44
C GLY A 226 -9.02 -38.76 -22.87
N VAL A 227 -8.42 -39.72 -23.58
CA VAL A 227 -8.39 -41.14 -23.17
C VAL A 227 -7.78 -41.29 -21.78
N LEU A 228 -6.61 -40.71 -21.52
CA LEU A 228 -5.97 -40.82 -20.21
C LEU A 228 -6.79 -40.17 -19.09
N ALA A 229 -7.52 -39.09 -19.38
CA ALA A 229 -8.40 -38.44 -18.42
C ALA A 229 -9.64 -39.29 -18.09
N GLY A 230 -10.24 -39.92 -19.11
CA GLY A 230 -11.37 -40.83 -18.94
C GLY A 230 -10.99 -42.08 -18.14
N ILE A 231 -9.87 -42.71 -18.49
CA ILE A 231 -9.33 -43.87 -17.76
C ILE A 231 -9.01 -43.48 -16.31
N PHE A 232 -8.38 -42.32 -16.07
CA PHE A 232 -8.09 -41.89 -14.71
C PHE A 232 -9.36 -41.62 -13.89
N ASP A 233 -10.39 -41.01 -14.49
CA ASP A 233 -11.68 -40.81 -13.82
C ASP A 233 -12.36 -42.16 -13.52
N ALA A 234 -12.24 -43.18 -14.36
CA ALA A 234 -12.74 -44.53 -14.07
C ALA A 234 -11.90 -45.24 -12.98
N GLU A 235 -10.65 -45.58 -13.29
CA GLU A 235 -9.82 -46.52 -12.52
C GLU A 235 -8.61 -45.87 -11.82
N GLY A 236 -8.41 -44.57 -12.05
CA GLY A 236 -7.28 -43.83 -11.51
C GLY A 236 -7.37 -43.56 -10.01
N SER A 237 -6.20 -43.46 -9.39
CA SER A 237 -5.99 -43.08 -8.00
C SER A 237 -4.72 -42.22 -7.86
N PHE A 238 -4.71 -41.36 -6.84
CA PHE A 238 -3.55 -40.52 -6.51
C PHE A 238 -3.32 -40.56 -5.00
N ASN A 239 -2.08 -40.83 -4.60
CA ASN A 239 -1.60 -40.71 -3.23
C ASN A 239 -0.09 -40.44 -3.25
N ASN A 240 0.29 -39.20 -3.59
CA ASN A 240 1.67 -38.79 -3.96
C ASN A 240 2.30 -39.48 -5.18
N MET A 241 1.71 -40.56 -5.65
CA MET A 241 2.02 -41.26 -6.90
C MET A 241 0.72 -41.43 -7.66
N LEU A 242 0.75 -41.16 -8.96
CA LEU A 242 -0.38 -41.39 -9.85
C LEU A 242 -0.37 -42.86 -10.29
N LYS A 243 -1.48 -43.55 -10.03
CA LYS A 243 -1.62 -44.98 -10.27
C LYS A 243 -2.97 -45.28 -10.92
N ILE A 244 -2.96 -46.03 -12.01
CA ILE A 244 -4.15 -46.58 -12.65
C ILE A 244 -4.05 -48.10 -12.53
N SER A 245 -5.07 -48.75 -11.96
CA SER A 245 -5.06 -50.21 -11.72
C SER A 245 -6.11 -50.85 -12.64
N SER A 246 -5.73 -51.83 -13.43
CA SER A 246 -6.64 -52.50 -14.35
C SER A 246 -6.26 -53.97 -14.52
N HIS A 247 -7.28 -54.84 -14.64
CA HIS A 247 -7.08 -56.26 -14.91
C HIS A 247 -6.93 -56.55 -16.41
N ASP A 248 -7.18 -55.56 -17.27
CA ASP A 248 -7.01 -55.68 -18.72
C ASP A 248 -5.63 -55.15 -19.16
N GLU A 249 -4.78 -56.04 -19.65
CA GLU A 249 -3.46 -55.69 -20.16
C GLU A 249 -3.50 -54.72 -21.35
N ASN A 250 -4.56 -54.74 -22.15
CA ASN A 250 -4.69 -53.84 -23.30
C ASN A 250 -4.85 -52.38 -22.86
N ILE A 251 -5.56 -52.13 -21.76
CA ILE A 251 -5.70 -50.80 -21.16
C ILE A 251 -4.33 -50.34 -20.65
N LEU A 252 -3.59 -51.19 -19.94
CA LEU A 252 -2.25 -50.85 -19.43
C LEU A 252 -1.28 -50.51 -20.56
N ARG A 253 -1.28 -51.29 -21.66
CA ARG A 253 -0.49 -50.98 -22.87
C ARG A 253 -0.94 -49.67 -23.53
N LYS A 254 -2.24 -49.39 -23.58
CA LYS A 254 -2.80 -48.15 -24.12
C LYS A 254 -2.38 -46.93 -23.29
N ILE A 255 -2.41 -47.03 -21.96
CA ILE A 255 -1.91 -45.99 -21.04
C ILE A 255 -0.43 -45.69 -21.32
N LYS A 256 0.41 -46.73 -21.41
CA LYS A 256 1.83 -46.55 -21.70
C LYS A 256 2.08 -45.89 -23.05
N ARG A 257 1.45 -46.40 -24.12
CA ARG A 257 1.59 -45.87 -25.48
C ARG A 257 1.15 -44.41 -25.59
N TYR A 258 -0.01 -44.06 -25.06
CA TYR A 258 -0.51 -42.69 -25.11
C TYR A 258 0.23 -41.76 -24.15
N GLY A 259 0.67 -42.27 -22.99
CA GLY A 259 1.57 -41.57 -22.09
C GLY A 259 2.86 -41.16 -22.80
N GLU A 260 3.53 -42.10 -23.48
CA GLU A 260 4.77 -41.84 -24.23
C GLU A 260 4.56 -40.78 -25.31
N LYS A 261 3.45 -40.85 -26.08
CA LYS A 261 3.09 -39.82 -27.07
C LYS A 261 2.86 -38.42 -26.46
N LEU A 262 2.55 -38.34 -25.17
CA LEU A 262 2.37 -37.09 -24.43
C LEU A 262 3.60 -36.70 -23.59
N GLY A 263 4.69 -37.48 -23.64
CA GLY A 263 5.91 -37.22 -22.86
C GLY A 263 5.86 -37.71 -21.40
N PHE A 264 4.96 -38.64 -21.09
CA PHE A 264 4.86 -39.30 -19.79
C PHE A 264 5.38 -40.73 -19.83
N GLU A 265 6.22 -41.11 -18.88
CA GLU A 265 6.72 -42.48 -18.75
C GLU A 265 5.90 -43.22 -17.69
N PHE A 266 5.24 -44.32 -18.10
CA PHE A 266 4.48 -45.19 -17.20
C PHE A 266 5.21 -46.53 -17.00
N ILE A 267 5.38 -46.92 -15.75
CA ILE A 267 5.91 -48.23 -15.36
C ILE A 267 4.71 -49.16 -15.09
N ILE A 268 4.67 -50.30 -15.77
CA ILE A 268 3.60 -51.30 -15.61
C ILE A 268 4.12 -52.43 -14.70
N GLU A 269 3.50 -52.60 -13.54
CA GLU A 269 3.84 -53.62 -12.53
C GLU A 269 2.58 -54.10 -11.80
N ASP A 270 2.43 -55.42 -11.64
CA ASP A 270 1.36 -56.06 -10.86
C ASP A 270 -0.07 -55.58 -11.21
N GLY A 271 -0.37 -55.41 -12.50
CA GLY A 271 -1.67 -54.89 -12.97
C GLY A 271 -1.86 -53.39 -12.78
N ASN A 272 -0.78 -52.62 -12.61
CA ASN A 272 -0.85 -51.18 -12.36
C ASN A 272 0.08 -50.39 -13.29
N ALA A 273 -0.45 -49.33 -13.88
CA ALA A 273 0.35 -48.30 -14.55
C ALA A 273 0.65 -47.16 -13.56
N LYS A 274 1.92 -47.00 -13.18
CA LYS A 274 2.42 -45.95 -12.28
C LYS A 274 3.15 -44.88 -13.09
N LEU A 275 2.80 -43.61 -12.92
CA LEU A 275 3.51 -42.50 -13.57
C LEU A 275 4.87 -42.30 -12.91
N LYS A 276 5.94 -42.32 -13.69
CA LYS A 276 7.30 -42.04 -13.22
C LYS A 276 7.56 -40.54 -13.21
N GLY A 277 8.13 -40.04 -12.11
CA GLY A 277 8.47 -38.64 -11.92
C GLY A 277 8.02 -38.08 -10.58
N GLY A 278 8.39 -36.82 -10.33
CA GLY A 278 8.02 -36.12 -9.11
C GLY A 278 6.65 -35.43 -9.21
N ILE A 279 6.43 -34.54 -8.24
CA ILE A 279 5.20 -33.72 -8.17
C ILE A 279 4.98 -32.86 -9.41
N ASP A 280 6.06 -32.42 -10.06
CA ASP A 280 6.02 -31.63 -11.28
C ASP A 280 5.38 -32.39 -12.43
N LYS A 281 5.78 -33.66 -12.65
CA LYS A 281 5.18 -34.54 -13.66
C LYS A 281 3.73 -34.92 -13.35
N ILE A 282 3.39 -35.05 -12.07
CA ILE A 282 2.01 -35.30 -11.64
C ILE A 282 1.12 -34.07 -11.90
N LEU A 283 1.60 -32.87 -11.57
CA LEU A 283 0.88 -31.62 -11.86
C LEU A 283 0.79 -31.36 -13.37
N GLU A 284 1.83 -31.69 -14.13
CA GLU A 284 1.83 -31.63 -15.60
C GLU A 284 0.78 -32.59 -16.19
N PHE A 285 0.72 -33.83 -15.70
CA PHE A 285 -0.31 -34.80 -16.10
C PHE A 285 -1.72 -34.28 -15.84
N PHE A 286 -2.01 -33.80 -14.62
CA PHE A 286 -3.35 -33.32 -14.28
C PHE A 286 -3.76 -32.07 -15.07
N ASN A 287 -2.83 -31.14 -15.31
CA ASN A 287 -3.09 -29.98 -16.16
C ASN A 287 -3.34 -30.39 -17.62
N MET A 288 -2.54 -31.34 -18.13
CA MET A 288 -2.61 -31.75 -19.53
C MET A 288 -3.86 -32.59 -19.81
N THR A 289 -4.18 -33.56 -18.96
CA THR A 289 -5.29 -34.50 -19.18
C THR A 289 -6.61 -33.97 -18.61
N ASN A 290 -6.58 -33.16 -17.55
CA ASN A 290 -7.75 -32.52 -16.91
C ASN A 290 -8.87 -33.50 -16.46
N PRO A 291 -8.58 -34.57 -15.69
CA PRO A 291 -9.62 -35.45 -15.13
C PRO A 291 -10.56 -34.67 -14.19
N VAL A 292 -11.84 -35.05 -14.16
CA VAL A 292 -12.89 -34.28 -13.48
C VAL A 292 -12.96 -34.56 -12.00
N ILE A 293 -12.69 -35.79 -11.57
CA ILE A 293 -13.01 -36.23 -10.21
C ILE A 293 -12.11 -35.53 -9.19
N ARG A 294 -12.66 -34.57 -8.45
CA ARG A 294 -11.88 -33.73 -7.52
C ARG A 294 -11.30 -34.54 -6.38
N ARG A 295 -12.07 -35.46 -5.79
CA ARG A 295 -11.61 -36.30 -4.67
C ARG A 295 -10.37 -37.14 -5.01
N LYS A 296 -10.19 -37.53 -6.27
CA LYS A 296 -9.03 -38.30 -6.75
C LYS A 296 -7.78 -37.43 -6.98
N LYS A 297 -7.85 -36.11 -6.82
CA LYS A 297 -6.74 -35.16 -7.12
C LYS A 297 -6.17 -34.45 -5.88
N ARG A 298 -6.66 -34.76 -4.67
CA ARG A 298 -6.36 -33.96 -3.46
C ARG A 298 -5.37 -34.61 -2.47
N ASN A 299 -4.96 -35.85 -2.69
CA ASN A 299 -4.11 -36.60 -1.75
C ASN A 299 -2.61 -36.28 -1.94
N PHE A 300 -2.21 -35.07 -1.55
CA PHE A 300 -0.82 -34.62 -1.51
C PHE A 300 -0.22 -34.83 -0.10
N LYS A 301 1.00 -35.36 0.00
CA LYS A 301 1.76 -35.48 1.27
C LYS A 301 2.80 -34.35 1.42
N ALA A 302 3.83 -34.56 2.24
CA ALA A 302 4.93 -33.62 2.41
C ALA A 302 5.67 -33.36 1.09
N ILE A 303 6.17 -32.14 0.94
CA ILE A 303 7.04 -31.68 -0.14
C ILE A 303 8.47 -32.11 0.21
N GLU A 304 9.00 -33.05 -0.56
CA GLU A 304 10.37 -33.57 -0.37
C GLU A 304 11.41 -32.54 -0.78
N SER A 305 11.20 -31.89 -1.93
CA SER A 305 12.04 -30.80 -2.43
C SER A 305 11.26 -29.90 -3.38
N PHE A 306 11.72 -28.66 -3.55
CA PHE A 306 11.28 -27.78 -4.63
C PHE A 306 12.38 -27.77 -5.70
N ARG A 307 11.99 -27.62 -6.97
CA ARG A 307 12.93 -27.19 -7.99
C ARG A 307 13.33 -25.73 -7.73
N VAL A 308 14.39 -25.28 -8.38
CA VAL A 308 14.87 -23.90 -8.27
C VAL A 308 15.05 -23.29 -9.65
N GLY A 309 14.57 -22.05 -9.81
CA GLY A 309 14.85 -21.22 -10.98
C GLY A 309 16.04 -20.32 -10.69
N GLU A 310 17.16 -20.53 -11.40
CA GLU A 310 18.30 -19.62 -11.33
C GLU A 310 17.98 -18.32 -12.08
N ILE A 311 18.36 -17.19 -11.50
CA ILE A 311 17.92 -15.87 -11.99
C ILE A 311 18.94 -15.32 -12.99
N PHE A 312 18.48 -15.09 -14.22
CA PHE A 312 19.29 -14.52 -15.29
C PHE A 312 19.18 -13.00 -15.36
N THR A 313 17.96 -12.49 -15.23
CA THR A 313 17.66 -11.06 -15.36
C THR A 313 16.60 -10.65 -14.36
N VAL A 314 16.78 -9.44 -13.81
CA VAL A 314 15.75 -8.74 -13.04
C VAL A 314 15.71 -7.33 -13.60
N GLU A 315 14.75 -7.09 -14.47
CA GLU A 315 14.60 -5.83 -15.19
C GLU A 315 13.44 -5.04 -14.62
N LYS A 316 13.69 -3.80 -14.22
CA LYS A 316 12.62 -2.88 -13.83
C LYS A 316 11.90 -2.39 -15.09
N LEU A 317 10.61 -2.68 -15.18
CA LEU A 317 9.72 -2.21 -16.24
C LEU A 317 8.93 -0.97 -15.79
N GLY A 318 7.99 -0.54 -16.62
CA GLY A 318 7.03 0.53 -16.32
C GLY A 318 5.94 0.10 -15.33
N GLU A 319 4.87 0.89 -15.28
CA GLU A 319 3.70 0.58 -14.45
C GLU A 319 2.72 -0.32 -15.18
N GLU A 320 2.32 -1.41 -14.53
CA GLU A 320 1.29 -2.33 -15.02
C GLU A 320 0.19 -2.48 -13.96
N GLU A 321 -0.99 -2.95 -14.39
CA GLU A 321 -2.03 -3.37 -13.44
C GLU A 321 -1.59 -4.65 -12.72
N VAL A 322 -1.59 -4.60 -11.39
CA VAL A 322 -1.11 -5.66 -10.52
C VAL A 322 -2.15 -6.07 -9.49
N TYR A 323 -2.08 -7.34 -9.10
CA TYR A 323 -3.02 -8.02 -8.24
C TYR A 323 -2.29 -8.63 -7.04
N ASP A 324 -2.88 -8.54 -5.86
CA ASP A 324 -2.49 -9.32 -4.68
C ASP A 324 -3.70 -10.12 -4.19
N ILE A 325 -3.46 -11.36 -3.75
CA ILE A 325 -4.47 -12.26 -3.23
C ILE A 325 -4.09 -12.74 -1.83
N ALA A 326 -5.02 -12.58 -0.89
CA ALA A 326 -4.89 -13.16 0.43
C ALA A 326 -5.43 -14.60 0.41
N THR A 327 -4.67 -15.56 0.90
CA THR A 327 -5.02 -16.99 1.01
C THR A 327 -4.98 -17.42 2.48
N SER A 328 -5.78 -18.42 2.86
CA SER A 328 -5.77 -18.95 4.24
C SER A 328 -4.46 -19.62 4.67
N SER A 329 -3.61 -20.02 3.73
CA SER A 329 -2.28 -20.61 3.97
C SER A 329 -1.12 -19.63 3.90
N ARG A 330 -1.40 -18.36 3.55
CA ARG A 330 -0.43 -17.26 3.37
C ARG A 330 0.50 -17.36 2.16
N THR A 331 0.43 -18.47 1.42
CA THR A 331 1.22 -18.69 0.22
C THR A 331 0.32 -18.95 -0.97
N PHE A 332 0.88 -18.85 -2.16
CA PHE A 332 0.27 -19.34 -3.39
C PHE A 332 1.38 -19.60 -4.41
N ILE A 333 1.02 -20.25 -5.52
CA ILE A 333 1.95 -20.52 -6.62
C ILE A 333 1.64 -19.54 -7.75
N ALA A 334 2.62 -18.73 -8.13
CA ALA A 334 2.49 -17.65 -9.12
C ALA A 334 3.43 -17.90 -10.30
N ASN A 335 2.89 -18.13 -11.51
CA ASN A 335 3.63 -18.64 -12.68
C ASN A 335 4.59 -19.81 -12.36
N GLY A 336 4.16 -20.72 -11.49
CA GLY A 336 5.03 -21.84 -11.05
C GLY A 336 5.95 -21.53 -9.89
N PHE A 337 6.16 -20.27 -9.50
CA PHE A 337 7.03 -19.89 -8.38
C PHE A 337 6.31 -19.85 -7.04
N ALA A 338 7.04 -20.20 -5.98
CA ALA A 338 6.55 -20.18 -4.61
C ALA A 338 6.50 -18.74 -4.04
N SER A 339 5.29 -18.24 -3.75
CA SER A 339 5.00 -16.84 -3.39
C SER A 339 4.26 -16.70 -2.04
N HIS A 340 4.26 -15.49 -1.46
CA HIS A 340 3.73 -15.12 -0.14
C HIS A 340 2.77 -13.90 -0.20
N ASN A 341 1.82 -13.80 0.75
CA ASN A 341 0.88 -12.65 0.91
C ASN A 341 0.93 -11.97 2.32
N CYS A 342 0.19 -10.89 2.59
CA CYS A 342 0.40 -10.05 3.80
C CYS A 342 -0.03 -10.70 5.17
N TRP A 343 0.84 -10.63 6.21
CA TRP A 343 0.70 -11.34 7.50
C TRP A 343 -0.27 -10.73 8.55
N ALA A 344 -0.33 -9.40 8.72
CA ALA A 344 -1.07 -8.76 9.83
C ALA A 344 -2.61 -8.88 9.73
N ARG A 345 -3.17 -8.97 8.52
CA ARG A 345 -4.62 -9.08 8.28
C ARG A 345 -5.20 -10.45 8.63
N ASN A 346 -4.35 -11.47 8.74
CA ASN A 346 -4.80 -12.85 9.01
C ASN A 346 -5.08 -13.12 10.51
N TYR A 347 -4.35 -12.48 11.43
CA TYR A 347 -4.67 -12.55 12.87
C TYR A 347 -6.05 -11.91 13.14
N ALA A 348 -6.28 -10.74 12.57
CA ALA A 348 -7.55 -10.03 12.64
C ALA A 348 -8.72 -10.84 12.04
N ARG A 349 -8.51 -11.50 10.89
CA ARG A 349 -9.54 -12.37 10.28
C ARG A 349 -9.79 -13.66 11.05
N LYS A 350 -8.79 -14.23 11.72
CA LYS A 350 -8.99 -15.37 12.63
C LYS A 350 -9.91 -14.97 13.80
N LEU A 351 -9.66 -13.81 14.40
CA LEU A 351 -10.54 -13.25 15.44
C LEU A 351 -11.95 -12.94 14.89
N ALA A 352 -12.05 -12.42 13.67
CA ALA A 352 -13.33 -12.19 12.99
C ALA A 352 -14.13 -13.47 12.77
N ALA A 353 -13.47 -14.54 12.27
CA ALA A 353 -14.09 -15.84 12.04
C ALA A 353 -14.51 -16.54 13.34
N MET A 354 -13.81 -16.28 14.45
CA MET A 354 -14.21 -16.70 15.81
C MET A 354 -15.34 -15.84 16.40
N GLY A 355 -15.91 -14.92 15.62
CA GLY A 355 -17.02 -14.05 16.04
C GLY A 355 -16.60 -12.90 16.96
N VAL A 356 -15.29 -12.61 17.08
CA VAL A 356 -14.76 -11.62 18.01
C VAL A 356 -14.87 -10.20 17.40
N GLU A 357 -15.69 -9.34 18.00
CA GLU A 357 -15.77 -7.91 17.64
C GLU A 357 -14.52 -7.13 18.10
N PRO A 358 -14.13 -5.99 17.49
CA PRO A 358 -14.67 -5.41 16.27
C PRO A 358 -14.16 -6.12 15.01
N TYR A 359 -13.31 -7.14 15.13
CA TYR A 359 -12.68 -7.80 13.99
C TYR A 359 -13.73 -8.48 13.09
N LYS A 360 -14.82 -9.00 13.67
CA LYS A 360 -15.99 -9.51 12.94
C LYS A 360 -16.67 -8.43 12.06
N THR A 361 -16.86 -7.21 12.57
CA THR A 361 -17.54 -6.13 11.82
C THR A 361 -16.61 -5.26 10.96
N ARG A 362 -15.36 -5.07 11.37
CA ARG A 362 -14.43 -4.07 10.80
C ARG A 362 -13.13 -4.66 10.27
N ILE A 363 -12.96 -5.99 10.35
CA ILE A 363 -11.76 -6.71 9.92
C ILE A 363 -10.50 -6.15 10.60
N PHE A 364 -9.77 -5.22 9.99
CA PHE A 364 -8.50 -4.66 10.51
C PHE A 364 -8.37 -3.16 10.21
N GLU A 365 -9.49 -2.46 10.08
CA GLU A 365 -9.52 -1.01 9.87
C GLU A 365 -9.09 -0.26 11.15
N PRO A 366 -8.17 0.72 11.04
CA PRO A 366 -7.79 1.61 12.14
C PRO A 366 -8.99 2.40 12.67
N CYS A 367 -9.44 2.11 13.89
CA CYS A 367 -10.56 2.83 14.48
C CYS A 367 -10.59 2.74 16.01
N LEU A 368 -11.18 3.76 16.64
CA LEU A 368 -11.69 3.68 18.00
C LEU A 368 -13.01 2.89 18.02
N VAL A 369 -13.13 1.93 18.92
CA VAL A 369 -14.24 0.98 19.00
C VAL A 369 -15.20 1.40 20.10
N GLU A 370 -16.22 2.20 19.74
CA GLU A 370 -17.10 2.88 20.69
C GLU A 370 -17.78 1.96 21.71
N HIS A 371 -18.29 0.81 21.25
CA HIS A 371 -18.97 -0.14 22.14
C HIS A 371 -18.00 -0.80 23.14
N ARG A 372 -16.70 -0.90 22.82
CA ARG A 372 -15.68 -1.42 23.74
C ARG A 372 -15.31 -0.40 24.82
N LEU A 373 -15.44 0.90 24.55
CA LEU A 373 -15.34 1.93 25.60
C LEU A 373 -16.51 1.84 26.60
N ARG A 374 -17.67 1.38 26.14
CA ARG A 374 -18.89 1.20 26.97
C ARG A 374 -18.98 -0.19 27.61
N SER A 375 -18.08 -1.11 27.26
CA SER A 375 -18.14 -2.50 27.71
C SER A 375 -17.92 -2.66 29.22
N ARG A 376 -18.57 -3.66 29.81
CA ARG A 376 -18.45 -3.94 31.25
C ARG A 376 -17.09 -4.57 31.53
N ILE A 377 -16.21 -3.80 32.16
CA ILE A 377 -14.90 -4.27 32.61
C ILE A 377 -15.05 -4.97 33.98
N PRO A 378 -14.65 -6.25 34.11
CA PRO A 378 -14.75 -6.98 35.38
C PRO A 378 -13.87 -6.34 36.46
N LYS A 379 -14.34 -6.37 37.71
CA LYS A 379 -13.60 -5.86 38.88
C LYS A 379 -12.51 -6.86 39.29
N GLY A 380 -11.35 -6.39 39.74
CA GLY A 380 -10.28 -7.22 40.29
C GLY A 380 -9.46 -7.99 39.25
N ARG A 381 -9.46 -7.54 37.99
CA ARG A 381 -8.71 -8.19 36.89
C ARG A 381 -7.46 -7.40 36.52
N PHE A 382 -6.50 -8.08 35.91
CA PHE A 382 -5.33 -7.47 35.28
C PHE A 382 -5.45 -7.59 33.75
N ILE A 383 -5.64 -6.46 33.10
CA ILE A 383 -6.20 -6.37 31.75
C ILE A 383 -5.15 -5.82 30.79
N PHE A 384 -4.78 -6.58 29.77
CA PHE A 384 -3.91 -6.09 28.71
C PHE A 384 -4.66 -5.16 27.75
N VAL A 385 -4.10 -3.98 27.47
CA VAL A 385 -4.67 -3.01 26.53
C VAL A 385 -3.91 -3.06 25.22
N SER A 386 -4.51 -3.63 24.15
CA SER A 386 -3.82 -3.75 22.86
C SER A 386 -3.81 -2.42 22.08
N ASP A 387 -2.63 -2.13 21.53
CA ASP A 387 -2.33 -1.21 20.42
C ASP A 387 -2.56 0.30 20.65
N MET A 388 -1.71 0.88 21.50
CA MET A 388 -1.49 2.34 21.67
C MET A 388 -0.05 2.73 21.30
N GLY A 389 0.68 1.78 20.68
CA GLY A 389 2.13 1.66 20.84
C GLY A 389 3.00 2.26 19.74
N ASP A 390 2.40 2.86 18.72
CA ASP A 390 3.13 3.71 17.81
C ASP A 390 2.41 5.05 17.74
N MET A 391 2.86 5.94 16.87
CA MET A 391 2.02 6.98 16.29
C MET A 391 1.87 8.28 17.12
N TRP A 392 2.50 9.41 16.67
CA TRP A 392 1.84 10.73 16.56
C TRP A 392 2.61 11.97 16.12
N GLY A 393 2.14 12.61 15.06
CA GLY A 393 2.82 13.75 14.49
C GLY A 393 1.93 14.86 14.01
N CYS A 394 1.80 16.03 14.62
CA CYS A 394 0.89 17.09 14.13
C CYS A 394 1.62 18.38 13.76
N TYR A 395 0.96 19.23 12.97
CA TYR A 395 1.43 20.56 12.59
C TYR A 395 0.96 21.62 13.59
N ASP A 396 1.66 22.75 13.65
CA ASP A 396 1.20 23.93 14.36
C ASP A 396 0.00 24.61 13.66
N GLU A 397 -0.67 25.49 14.39
CA GLU A 397 -1.86 26.22 13.92
C GLU A 397 -1.63 27.13 12.69
N GLU A 398 -0.38 27.55 12.45
CA GLU A 398 -0.03 28.42 11.33
C GLU A 398 0.26 27.67 10.03
N THR A 399 0.26 26.33 10.06
CA THR A 399 0.47 25.53 8.86
C THR A 399 -0.82 25.45 8.03
N GLU A 400 -0.65 25.66 6.73
CA GLU A 400 -1.70 25.56 5.72
C GLU A 400 -1.49 24.30 4.87
N VAL A 401 -2.58 23.74 4.35
CA VAL A 401 -2.58 22.61 3.42
C VAL A 401 -3.24 23.02 2.10
N LEU A 402 -2.70 22.54 0.98
CA LEU A 402 -3.28 22.82 -0.32
C LEU A 402 -4.49 21.92 -0.55
N THR A 403 -5.66 22.52 -0.69
CA THR A 403 -6.89 21.84 -1.10
C THR A 403 -7.15 22.04 -2.60
N TYR A 404 -8.14 21.33 -3.14
CA TYR A 404 -8.58 21.51 -4.53
C TYR A 404 -9.12 22.92 -4.83
N ASN A 405 -9.53 23.65 -3.80
CA ASN A 405 -10.04 25.03 -3.91
C ASN A 405 -9.01 26.09 -3.51
N GLY A 406 -7.78 25.68 -3.19
CA GLY A 406 -6.68 26.55 -2.79
C GLY A 406 -6.16 26.28 -1.39
N TRP A 407 -5.28 27.14 -0.90
CA TRP A 407 -4.69 27.03 0.43
C TRP A 407 -5.73 27.29 1.52
N LYS A 408 -5.72 26.44 2.54
CA LYS A 408 -6.51 26.60 3.77
C LYS A 408 -5.63 26.36 4.98
N LYS A 409 -5.86 27.09 6.08
CA LYS A 409 -5.28 26.68 7.37
C LYS A 409 -5.83 25.32 7.76
N PHE A 410 -5.04 24.50 8.45
CA PHE A 410 -5.56 23.21 8.92
C PHE A 410 -6.81 23.35 9.80
N SER A 411 -6.94 24.45 10.54
CA SER A 411 -8.11 24.78 11.35
C SER A 411 -9.39 25.02 10.53
N GLU A 412 -9.29 25.24 9.22
CA GLU A 412 -10.39 25.56 8.30
C GLU A 412 -10.75 24.37 7.39
N VAL A 413 -10.02 23.25 7.50
CA VAL A 413 -10.24 22.06 6.65
C VAL A 413 -11.48 21.30 7.12
N THR A 414 -12.27 20.85 6.15
CA THR A 414 -13.46 20.01 6.35
C THR A 414 -13.32 18.67 5.63
N TYR A 415 -14.18 17.70 5.95
CA TYR A 415 -14.18 16.38 5.28
C TYR A 415 -14.51 16.47 3.78
N ASP A 416 -15.10 17.58 3.34
CA ASP A 416 -15.43 17.79 1.94
C ASP A 416 -14.31 18.41 1.11
N ASP A 417 -13.25 18.90 1.75
CA ASP A 417 -12.12 19.53 1.08
C ASP A 417 -11.14 18.49 0.53
N PRO A 418 -11.05 18.27 -0.80
CA PRO A 418 -10.07 17.34 -1.33
C PRO A 418 -8.67 17.93 -1.16
N ILE A 419 -7.76 17.17 -0.54
CA ILE A 419 -6.39 17.58 -0.19
C ILE A 419 -5.42 17.15 -1.26
N ALA A 420 -4.48 18.03 -1.65
CA ALA A 420 -3.41 17.70 -2.57
C ALA A 420 -2.44 16.70 -1.94
N CYS A 421 -2.40 15.50 -2.51
CA CYS A 421 -1.63 14.36 -2.05
C CYS A 421 -0.60 13.96 -3.10
N LEU A 422 0.63 13.65 -2.69
CA LEU A 422 1.63 13.07 -3.59
C LEU A 422 1.47 11.56 -3.55
N ASP A 423 1.31 10.96 -4.72
CA ASP A 423 1.53 9.52 -4.88
C ASP A 423 3.04 9.28 -5.11
N PRO A 424 3.76 8.69 -4.14
CA PRO A 424 5.20 8.49 -4.25
C PRO A 424 5.58 7.42 -5.29
N PHE A 425 4.60 6.67 -5.82
CA PHE A 425 4.83 5.63 -6.83
C PHE A 425 4.67 6.18 -8.25
N SER A 426 3.55 6.84 -8.54
CA SER A 426 3.26 7.38 -9.88
C SER A 426 3.85 8.75 -10.15
N ASP A 427 4.40 9.40 -9.12
CA ASP A 427 4.92 10.77 -9.20
C ASP A 427 3.87 11.81 -9.66
N LYS A 428 2.61 11.59 -9.24
CA LYS A 428 1.48 12.47 -9.56
C LYS A 428 0.88 13.11 -8.32
N VAL A 429 0.30 14.30 -8.51
CA VAL A 429 -0.58 14.89 -7.51
C VAL A 429 -2.00 14.36 -7.71
N VAL A 430 -2.56 13.80 -6.64
CA VAL A 430 -3.93 13.30 -6.58
C VAL A 430 -4.66 14.02 -5.46
N TYR A 431 -5.97 14.23 -5.61
CA TYR A 431 -6.77 14.87 -4.57
C TYR A 431 -7.67 13.86 -3.87
N TYR A 432 -7.53 13.75 -2.55
CA TYR A 432 -8.36 12.88 -1.71
C TYR A 432 -9.06 13.69 -0.63
N LYS A 433 -10.34 13.38 -0.38
CA LYS A 433 -11.01 13.86 0.83
C LYS A 433 -10.33 13.26 2.08
N PRO A 434 -10.22 14.02 3.18
CA PRO A 434 -9.66 13.50 4.43
C PRO A 434 -10.48 12.30 4.93
N ASN A 435 -9.79 11.24 5.34
CA ASN A 435 -10.39 10.14 6.09
C ASN A 435 -10.66 10.54 7.55
N SER A 436 -9.85 11.46 8.09
CA SER A 436 -9.94 11.98 9.45
C SER A 436 -9.34 13.38 9.51
N ILE A 437 -9.86 14.22 10.40
CA ILE A 437 -9.31 15.54 10.72
C ILE A 437 -8.95 15.53 12.21
N ILE A 438 -7.71 15.89 12.51
CA ILE A 438 -7.13 15.81 13.85
C ILE A 438 -6.93 17.23 14.37
N LYS A 439 -7.41 17.49 15.58
CA LYS A 439 -7.24 18.74 16.32
C LYS A 439 -7.17 18.44 17.81
N TYR A 440 -6.13 18.90 18.49
CA TYR A 440 -6.04 18.84 19.97
C TYR A 440 -5.04 19.85 20.51
N TRP A 441 -5.12 20.14 21.81
CA TRP A 441 -4.18 21.03 22.49
C TRP A 441 -2.85 20.33 22.76
N TYR A 442 -1.74 20.99 22.46
CA TYR A 442 -0.39 20.49 22.69
C TYR A 442 0.45 21.55 23.40
N GLU A 443 1.07 21.13 24.48
CA GLU A 443 2.07 21.89 25.22
C GLU A 443 3.35 21.04 25.28
N GLY A 444 4.45 21.57 24.75
CA GLY A 444 5.73 20.87 24.75
C GLY A 444 6.65 21.24 23.60
N LYS A 445 7.71 20.45 23.41
CA LYS A 445 8.73 20.70 22.39
C LYS A 445 8.24 20.25 21.01
N MET A 446 8.19 21.16 20.05
CA MET A 446 7.99 20.87 18.63
C MET A 446 9.31 20.96 17.86
N VAL A 447 9.44 20.17 16.80
CA VAL A 447 10.55 20.22 15.86
C VAL A 447 10.32 21.35 14.87
N ARG A 448 11.20 22.34 14.93
CA ARG A 448 11.26 23.45 13.98
C ARG A 448 12.29 23.17 12.91
N ILE A 449 11.90 23.30 11.64
CA ILE A 449 12.80 23.27 10.49
C ILE A 449 12.58 24.54 9.69
N LYS A 450 13.56 25.44 9.72
CA LYS A 450 13.48 26.75 9.08
C LYS A 450 14.69 27.01 8.20
N SER A 451 14.45 27.40 6.95
CA SER A 451 15.45 27.88 6.00
C SER A 451 14.86 28.99 5.12
N ASN A 452 15.60 29.44 4.11
CA ASN A 452 15.08 30.38 3.12
C ASN A 452 13.89 29.80 2.32
N LEU A 453 13.83 28.46 2.15
CA LEU A 453 12.90 27.78 1.25
C LEU A 453 11.92 26.84 1.96
N ILE A 454 12.21 26.44 3.21
CA ILE A 454 11.42 25.51 4.03
C ILE A 454 11.09 26.19 5.35
N ASP A 455 9.87 25.99 5.85
CA ASP A 455 9.43 26.43 7.17
C ASP A 455 8.39 25.42 7.63
N LEU A 456 8.71 24.67 8.68
CA LEU A 456 7.86 23.66 9.30
C LEU A 456 7.99 23.77 10.82
N LEU A 457 6.89 23.57 11.51
CA LEU A 457 6.85 23.40 12.96
C LEU A 457 5.90 22.24 13.23
N VAL A 458 6.45 21.11 13.64
CA VAL A 458 5.69 19.86 13.80
C VAL A 458 6.05 19.17 15.10
N THR A 459 5.18 18.33 15.65
CA THR A 459 5.54 17.55 16.84
C THR A 459 6.70 16.58 16.52
N PRO A 460 7.51 16.16 17.50
CA PRO A 460 8.73 15.37 17.25
C PRO A 460 8.49 14.05 16.51
N ASP A 461 7.33 13.45 16.73
CA ASP A 461 6.92 12.18 16.14
C ASP A 461 6.22 12.36 14.76
N HIS A 462 6.22 13.59 14.21
CA HIS A 462 5.66 13.88 12.87
C HIS A 462 6.50 13.35 11.74
N ASN A 463 5.84 12.64 10.80
CA ASN A 463 6.51 12.12 9.63
C ASN A 463 6.81 13.25 8.64
N LEU A 464 8.08 13.48 8.36
CA LEU A 464 8.54 14.31 7.26
C LEU A 464 8.74 13.43 6.02
N TYR A 465 8.36 13.95 4.85
CA TYR A 465 8.71 13.31 3.57
C TYR A 465 10.06 13.82 3.08
N VAL A 466 11.13 13.10 3.41
CA VAL A 466 12.52 13.54 3.19
C VAL A 466 13.41 12.43 2.66
N ALA A 467 14.44 12.84 1.90
CA ALA A 467 15.58 12.00 1.57
C ALA A 467 16.74 12.35 2.52
N LEU A 468 17.15 11.40 3.35
CA LEU A 468 18.31 11.56 4.23
C LEU A 468 19.60 11.16 3.49
N ARG A 469 20.68 11.89 3.75
CA ARG A 469 22.00 11.52 3.22
C ARG A 469 22.46 10.19 3.82
N ALA A 470 22.97 9.28 3.00
CA ALA A 470 23.58 8.04 3.49
C ALA A 470 24.79 8.37 4.38
N THR A 471 24.80 7.87 5.61
CA THR A 471 25.92 8.00 6.54
C THR A 471 26.46 6.63 6.88
N SER A 472 27.64 6.26 6.34
CA SER A 472 28.78 5.68 7.11
C SER A 472 29.81 4.98 6.20
N HIS A 473 30.91 5.67 5.87
CA HIS A 473 32.31 5.21 5.97
C HIS A 473 33.24 6.16 5.21
N HIS A 474 34.45 6.38 5.74
CA HIS A 474 35.47 7.23 5.11
C HIS A 474 35.85 6.75 3.69
N LYS A 475 35.67 5.45 3.41
CA LYS A 475 35.88 4.84 2.08
C LYS A 475 34.80 5.23 1.05
N GLU A 476 33.54 5.37 1.44
CA GLU A 476 32.44 5.76 0.51
C GLU A 476 32.46 7.25 0.15
N ARG A 477 33.14 8.10 0.94
CA ARG A 477 33.32 9.52 0.60
C ARG A 477 34.08 9.74 -0.71
N LYS A 478 34.91 8.79 -1.13
CA LYS A 478 35.66 8.85 -2.40
C LYS A 478 34.82 8.48 -3.64
N GLN A 479 33.58 7.96 -3.49
CA GLN A 479 32.74 7.49 -4.61
C GLN A 479 31.57 8.40 -5.01
N GLY A 480 31.44 9.62 -4.47
CA GLY A 480 30.37 10.54 -4.87
C GLY A 480 29.01 10.21 -4.23
N ILE A 481 28.78 10.83 -3.08
CA ILE A 481 27.63 10.71 -2.16
C ILE A 481 26.26 10.61 -2.86
N LYS A 482 25.48 9.56 -2.59
CA LYS A 482 24.05 9.46 -2.96
C LYS A 482 23.15 9.73 -1.74
N PHE A 483 22.17 10.61 -1.89
CA PHE A 483 21.01 10.68 -0.97
C PHE A 483 20.23 9.37 -1.08
N ARG A 484 19.61 8.93 0.03
CA ARG A 484 18.64 7.82 -0.03
C ARG A 484 17.39 8.26 -0.81
N SER A 485 16.58 7.31 -1.22
CA SER A 485 15.24 7.60 -1.76
C SER A 485 14.40 8.35 -0.72
N PHE A 486 13.46 9.16 -1.19
CA PHE A 486 12.50 9.84 -0.31
C PHE A 486 11.67 8.82 0.47
N SER A 487 11.45 9.09 1.74
CA SER A 487 10.66 8.25 2.63
C SER A 487 10.06 9.09 3.76
N LEU A 488 9.05 8.54 4.42
CA LEU A 488 8.52 9.12 5.66
C LEU A 488 9.48 8.81 6.83
N VAL A 489 9.94 9.85 7.51
CA VAL A 489 10.86 9.76 8.65
C VAL A 489 10.39 10.71 9.75
N ARG A 490 10.44 10.31 11.02
CA ARG A 490 10.02 11.18 12.13
C ARG A 490 10.87 12.45 12.19
N ALA A 491 10.24 13.57 12.54
CA ALA A 491 10.87 14.88 12.54
C ALA A 491 12.04 14.94 13.53
N GLY A 492 11.87 14.36 14.72
CA GLY A 492 12.92 14.21 15.73
C GLY A 492 14.14 13.44 15.20
N ASP A 493 13.91 12.35 14.46
CA ASP A 493 14.97 11.51 13.89
C ASP A 493 15.72 12.19 12.74
N CYS A 494 15.12 13.22 12.14
CA CYS A 494 15.73 13.98 11.06
C CYS A 494 16.71 15.05 11.58
N LEU A 495 16.62 15.43 12.86
CA LEU A 495 17.50 16.42 13.45
C LEU A 495 18.96 15.98 13.37
N ARG A 496 19.86 16.98 13.23
CA ARG A 496 21.32 16.79 13.07
C ARG A 496 21.75 16.00 11.82
N LYS A 497 20.81 15.56 10.97
CA LYS A 497 21.08 14.94 9.67
C LYS A 497 20.91 15.96 8.55
N ARG A 498 21.53 15.66 7.39
CA ARG A 498 21.27 16.42 6.16
C ARG A 498 20.01 15.88 5.50
N MET A 499 19.03 16.75 5.36
CA MET A 499 17.71 16.42 4.83
C MET A 499 17.55 17.05 3.45
N LYS A 500 16.98 16.31 2.50
CA LYS A 500 16.52 16.87 1.23
C LYS A 500 15.01 16.79 1.19
N PHE A 501 14.37 17.95 1.01
CA PHE A 501 12.92 18.11 0.92
C PHE A 501 12.48 18.25 -0.53
N ARG A 502 11.29 17.76 -0.82
CA ARG A 502 10.64 17.86 -2.12
C ARG A 502 9.66 19.02 -2.14
N ARG A 503 9.74 19.89 -3.16
CA ARG A 503 8.93 21.11 -3.25
C ARG A 503 8.21 21.27 -4.59
N ASP A 504 8.56 20.50 -5.60
CA ASP A 504 7.88 20.50 -6.89
C ASP A 504 6.45 20.02 -6.81
N PHE A 505 5.64 20.37 -7.80
CA PHE A 505 4.25 19.96 -7.91
C PHE A 505 4.08 19.17 -9.23
N PRO A 506 4.36 17.86 -9.22
CA PRO A 506 4.48 17.10 -10.45
C PRO A 506 3.12 16.80 -11.10
N SER A 507 3.11 16.71 -12.43
CA SER A 507 2.03 16.08 -13.21
C SER A 507 0.63 16.70 -13.07
N TRP A 508 0.53 18.04 -13.03
CA TRP A 508 -0.76 18.73 -13.16
C TRP A 508 -1.29 18.65 -14.60
N GLU A 509 -2.33 17.84 -14.81
CA GLU A 509 -2.98 17.69 -16.12
C GLU A 509 -3.96 18.85 -16.38
N GLY A 510 -4.84 19.16 -15.41
CA GLY A 510 -5.89 20.17 -15.55
C GLY A 510 -6.89 19.82 -16.66
N HIS A 511 -7.78 20.75 -17.00
CA HIS A 511 -8.72 20.58 -18.13
C HIS A 511 -8.54 21.67 -19.19
N GLU A 512 -8.80 21.32 -20.44
CA GLU A 512 -8.85 22.26 -21.57
C GLU A 512 -10.30 22.63 -21.88
N ILE A 513 -10.52 23.88 -22.27
CA ILE A 513 -11.79 24.38 -22.80
C ILE A 513 -11.50 25.18 -24.05
N ASN A 514 -12.45 25.32 -24.98
CA ASN A 514 -12.20 25.99 -26.26
C ASN A 514 -12.39 27.50 -26.19
N GLU A 515 -13.42 27.93 -25.46
CA GLU A 515 -13.81 29.33 -25.33
C GLU A 515 -14.46 29.61 -23.97
N PHE A 516 -14.51 30.88 -23.61
CA PHE A 516 -15.22 31.36 -22.42
C PHE A 516 -15.87 32.71 -22.73
N MET A 517 -17.17 32.84 -22.45
CA MET A 517 -17.97 34.04 -22.75
C MET A 517 -17.84 34.49 -24.23
N GLY A 518 -17.86 33.53 -25.17
CA GLY A 518 -17.73 33.77 -26.61
C GLY A 518 -16.33 34.20 -27.07
N VAL A 519 -15.32 34.16 -26.20
CA VAL A 519 -13.92 34.50 -26.52
C VAL A 519 -13.08 33.22 -26.56
N PRO A 520 -12.26 32.98 -27.59
CA PRO A 520 -11.34 31.85 -27.62
C PRO A 520 -10.46 31.81 -26.36
N ILE A 521 -10.31 30.63 -25.75
CA ILE A 521 -9.76 30.54 -24.38
C ILE A 521 -8.35 31.13 -24.28
N ASN A 522 -7.51 30.94 -25.30
CA ASN A 522 -6.13 31.42 -25.31
C ASN A 522 -6.10 32.95 -25.23
N VAL A 523 -7.05 33.63 -25.88
CA VAL A 523 -7.22 35.09 -25.82
C VAL A 523 -7.78 35.48 -24.45
N PHE A 524 -8.78 34.76 -23.95
CA PHE A 524 -9.40 35.08 -22.67
C PHE A 524 -8.44 34.94 -21.49
N VAL A 525 -7.62 33.89 -21.44
CA VAL A 525 -6.64 33.72 -20.34
C VAL A 525 -5.50 34.74 -20.40
N LYS A 526 -5.09 35.19 -21.60
CA LYS A 526 -4.18 36.32 -21.77
C LYS A 526 -4.81 37.62 -21.23
N PHE A 527 -6.05 37.89 -21.62
CA PHE A 527 -6.83 39.02 -21.14
C PHE A 527 -6.96 39.00 -19.61
N LEU A 528 -7.32 37.85 -19.04
CA LEU A 528 -7.48 37.68 -17.60
C LEU A 528 -6.17 37.93 -16.86
N GLY A 529 -5.03 37.47 -17.38
CA GLY A 529 -3.71 37.76 -16.79
C GLY A 529 -3.41 39.25 -16.72
N TYR A 530 -3.61 39.98 -17.81
CA TYR A 530 -3.45 41.45 -17.83
C TYR A 530 -4.49 42.18 -16.96
N TYR A 531 -5.74 41.72 -16.95
CA TYR A 531 -6.78 42.30 -16.10
C TYR A 531 -6.47 42.11 -14.60
N LEU A 532 -5.99 40.93 -14.20
CA LEU A 532 -5.63 40.67 -12.82
C LEU A 532 -4.44 41.55 -12.38
N ALA A 533 -3.47 41.79 -13.26
CA ALA A 533 -2.37 42.72 -13.04
C ALA A 533 -2.87 44.18 -12.91
N GLU A 534 -3.36 44.76 -14.01
CA GLU A 534 -3.57 46.21 -14.15
C GLU A 534 -5.03 46.61 -14.45
N GLY A 535 -5.94 45.64 -14.43
CA GLY A 535 -7.33 45.81 -14.82
C GLY A 535 -8.25 46.35 -13.72
N THR A 536 -9.31 47.04 -14.16
CA THR A 536 -10.45 47.52 -13.37
C THR A 536 -11.75 47.46 -14.20
N ALA A 537 -12.79 46.85 -13.65
CA ALA A 537 -14.15 46.85 -14.19
C ALA A 537 -15.07 47.76 -13.35
N SER A 538 -15.91 48.58 -13.98
CA SER A 538 -16.82 49.51 -13.29
C SER A 538 -18.09 49.78 -14.08
N ILE A 539 -19.18 50.12 -13.39
CA ILE A 539 -20.42 50.59 -14.01
C ILE A 539 -20.72 51.98 -13.44
N ILE A 540 -20.55 53.02 -14.26
CA ILE A 540 -20.76 54.41 -13.85
C ILE A 540 -21.93 54.97 -14.64
N LYS A 541 -22.98 55.44 -13.96
CA LYS A 541 -24.22 55.96 -14.60
C LYS A 541 -24.77 55.00 -15.67
N ASN A 542 -24.87 53.71 -15.32
CA ASN A 542 -25.32 52.62 -16.20
C ASN A 542 -24.44 52.37 -17.45
N LYS A 543 -23.19 52.86 -17.46
CA LYS A 543 -22.23 52.62 -18.54
C LYS A 543 -21.14 51.65 -18.05
N PRO A 544 -21.16 50.38 -18.48
CA PRO A 544 -20.13 49.41 -18.14
C PRO A 544 -18.81 49.77 -18.85
N ARG A 545 -17.71 49.65 -18.10
CA ARG A 545 -16.36 49.99 -18.53
C ARG A 545 -15.36 48.98 -17.96
N ILE A 546 -14.58 48.38 -18.84
CA ILE A 546 -13.44 47.54 -18.50
C ILE A 546 -12.18 48.28 -18.95
N GLN A 547 -11.23 48.46 -18.06
CA GLN A 547 -10.00 49.20 -18.31
C GLN A 547 -8.79 48.37 -17.89
N ILE A 548 -7.71 48.45 -18.65
CA ILE A 548 -6.35 48.07 -18.24
C ILE A 548 -5.47 49.33 -18.27
N ALA A 549 -4.88 49.69 -17.13
CA ALA A 549 -4.02 50.87 -17.02
C ALA A 549 -2.59 50.53 -17.45
N GLN A 550 -2.12 51.08 -18.57
CA GLN A 550 -0.77 50.86 -19.07
C GLN A 550 -0.36 52.02 -19.97
N LYS A 551 0.84 52.58 -19.72
CA LYS A 551 1.41 53.60 -20.61
C LYS A 551 1.71 53.02 -21.99
N ASN A 552 1.45 53.79 -23.05
CA ASN A 552 1.75 53.44 -24.44
C ASN A 552 3.25 53.24 -24.72
N THR A 553 4.13 53.75 -23.85
CA THR A 553 5.57 53.52 -23.89
C THR A 553 6.00 52.17 -23.29
N SER A 554 5.08 51.41 -22.70
CA SER A 554 5.37 50.07 -22.19
C SER A 554 5.61 49.09 -23.35
N PRO A 555 6.61 48.19 -23.25
CA PRO A 555 6.82 47.15 -24.24
C PRO A 555 5.63 46.18 -24.38
N HIS A 556 4.72 46.15 -23.40
CA HIS A 556 3.56 45.28 -23.38
C HIS A 556 2.27 45.96 -23.87
N TYR A 557 2.28 47.27 -24.12
CA TYR A 557 1.07 48.02 -24.47
C TYR A 557 0.40 47.48 -25.75
N ASN A 558 1.19 47.18 -26.79
CA ASN A 558 0.67 46.67 -28.06
C ASN A 558 0.05 45.27 -27.92
N ASP A 559 0.66 44.37 -27.13
CA ASP A 559 0.08 43.04 -26.86
C ASP A 559 -1.23 43.16 -26.07
N ILE A 560 -1.30 44.06 -25.08
CA ILE A 560 -2.55 44.34 -24.35
C ILE A 560 -3.61 44.91 -25.31
N LEU A 561 -3.24 45.82 -26.22
CA LEU A 561 -4.16 46.38 -27.20
C LEU A 561 -4.71 45.31 -28.15
N GLU A 562 -3.86 44.43 -28.66
CA GLU A 562 -4.26 43.30 -29.52
C GLU A 562 -5.22 42.36 -28.79
N VAL A 563 -4.89 41.97 -27.56
CA VAL A 563 -5.73 41.10 -26.72
C VAL A 563 -7.08 41.77 -26.43
N MET A 564 -7.09 43.05 -26.04
CA MET A 564 -8.32 43.81 -25.79
C MET A 564 -9.19 43.92 -27.05
N ASN A 565 -8.59 44.16 -28.22
CA ASN A 565 -9.29 44.19 -29.51
C ASN A 565 -9.91 42.83 -29.85
N ALA A 566 -9.19 41.74 -29.62
CA ALA A 566 -9.68 40.39 -29.87
C ALA A 566 -10.88 40.04 -28.96
N VAL A 567 -10.80 40.40 -27.66
CA VAL A 567 -11.92 40.24 -26.72
C VAL A 567 -13.12 41.09 -27.16
N ALA A 568 -12.91 42.37 -27.46
CA ALA A 568 -13.97 43.28 -27.87
C ALA A 568 -14.66 42.83 -29.16
N LYS A 569 -13.88 42.45 -30.19
CA LYS A 569 -14.38 41.94 -31.47
C LYS A 569 -15.23 40.68 -31.28
N SER A 570 -14.78 39.73 -30.47
CA SER A 570 -15.53 38.50 -30.17
C SER A 570 -16.86 38.77 -29.48
N ARG A 571 -17.01 39.93 -28.83
CA ARG A 571 -18.20 40.34 -28.08
C ARG A 571 -18.99 41.46 -28.75
N GLY A 572 -18.67 41.80 -30.00
CA GLY A 572 -19.34 42.86 -30.76
C GLY A 572 -19.18 44.25 -30.15
N LYS A 573 -18.01 44.53 -29.56
CA LYS A 573 -17.64 45.80 -28.90
C LYS A 573 -16.43 46.44 -29.58
N ASN A 574 -16.17 47.69 -29.20
CA ASN A 574 -15.03 48.47 -29.68
C ASN A 574 -14.08 48.81 -28.51
N VAL A 575 -12.80 48.98 -28.83
CA VAL A 575 -11.76 49.41 -27.88
C VAL A 575 -11.44 50.88 -28.10
N CYS A 576 -11.25 51.61 -27.01
CA CYS A 576 -10.64 52.93 -27.01
C CYS A 576 -9.26 52.86 -26.37
N ALA A 577 -8.24 53.25 -27.12
CA ALA A 577 -6.85 53.30 -26.67
C ALA A 577 -6.46 54.75 -26.32
N TYR A 578 -5.80 54.94 -25.18
CA TYR A 578 -5.32 56.22 -24.68
C TYR A 578 -3.85 56.11 -24.28
N GLU A 579 -3.17 57.23 -24.04
CA GLU A 579 -1.75 57.23 -23.66
C GLU A 579 -1.45 56.40 -22.40
N ASP A 580 -2.38 56.33 -21.45
CA ASP A 580 -2.18 55.70 -20.14
C ASP A 580 -3.07 54.47 -19.87
N ARG A 581 -3.95 54.10 -20.81
CA ARG A 581 -4.95 53.03 -20.60
C ARG A 581 -5.62 52.54 -21.89
N ILE A 582 -6.15 51.33 -21.82
CA ILE A 582 -6.96 50.70 -22.87
C ILE A 582 -8.32 50.34 -22.30
N VAL A 583 -9.41 50.67 -23.00
CA VAL A 583 -10.77 50.60 -22.45
C VAL A 583 -11.74 49.91 -23.41
N ILE A 584 -12.56 48.98 -22.90
CA ILE A 584 -13.76 48.44 -23.56
C ILE A 584 -14.99 49.05 -22.90
N TYR A 585 -15.88 49.62 -23.72
CA TYR A 585 -17.16 50.20 -23.27
C TYR A 585 -18.34 49.31 -23.67
N GLY A 586 -19.41 49.34 -22.88
CA GLY A 586 -20.71 48.81 -23.30
C GLY A 586 -20.87 47.29 -23.18
N ASP A 587 -19.95 46.60 -22.50
CA ASP A 587 -20.03 45.15 -22.23
C ASP A 587 -20.49 44.88 -20.79
N GLN A 588 -21.80 44.79 -20.59
CA GLN A 588 -22.37 44.66 -19.25
C GLN A 588 -22.04 43.31 -18.60
N GLU A 589 -22.25 42.21 -19.32
CA GLU A 589 -22.06 40.85 -18.81
C GLU A 589 -20.60 40.60 -18.38
N LEU A 590 -19.62 40.95 -19.23
CA LEU A 590 -18.21 40.77 -18.89
C LEU A 590 -17.78 41.70 -17.74
N THR A 591 -18.29 42.93 -17.70
CA THR A 591 -18.02 43.87 -16.60
C THR A 591 -18.54 43.33 -15.27
N GLU A 592 -19.75 42.79 -15.24
CA GLU A 592 -20.35 42.20 -14.04
C GLU A 592 -19.59 40.95 -13.58
N TRP A 593 -19.14 40.11 -14.51
CA TRP A 593 -18.29 38.96 -14.18
C TRP A 593 -16.94 39.39 -13.59
N LEU A 594 -16.25 40.34 -14.22
CA LEU A 594 -14.96 40.86 -13.78
C LEU A 594 -15.01 41.58 -12.42
N ARG A 595 -16.13 42.24 -12.09
CA ARG A 595 -16.35 42.85 -10.77
C ARG A 595 -16.39 41.83 -9.65
N LYS A 596 -16.84 40.59 -9.90
CA LYS A 596 -16.83 39.50 -8.91
C LYS A 596 -15.42 39.06 -8.54
N LEU A 597 -14.42 39.38 -9.36
CA LEU A 597 -13.02 39.06 -9.07
C LEU A 597 -12.42 40.00 -8.02
N GLY A 598 -13.11 41.09 -7.66
CA GLY A 598 -12.69 42.07 -6.67
C GLY A 598 -11.76 43.16 -7.22
N HIS A 599 -11.49 44.16 -6.39
CA HIS A 599 -10.58 45.28 -6.70
C HIS A 599 -9.48 45.40 -5.66
N GLY A 600 -8.27 45.78 -6.09
CA GLY A 600 -7.11 45.95 -5.20
C GLY A 600 -6.85 44.73 -4.31
N ARG A 601 -7.17 44.85 -3.02
CA ARG A 601 -6.95 43.82 -1.98
C ARG A 601 -7.89 42.62 -2.06
N GLU A 602 -8.99 42.74 -2.79
CA GLU A 602 -9.99 41.70 -2.95
C GLU A 602 -9.76 40.85 -4.21
N LYS A 603 -8.84 41.28 -5.10
CA LYS A 603 -8.54 40.59 -6.36
C LYS A 603 -8.28 39.10 -6.11
N CYS A 604 -8.83 38.22 -6.94
CA CYS A 604 -8.61 36.78 -6.88
C CYS A 604 -8.69 36.11 -8.26
N ILE A 605 -8.14 34.90 -8.37
CA ILE A 605 -8.30 34.07 -9.57
C ILE A 605 -9.52 33.15 -9.37
N PRO A 606 -10.47 33.09 -10.32
CA PRO A 606 -11.59 32.16 -10.20
C PRO A 606 -11.14 30.71 -10.07
N ILE A 607 -11.87 29.92 -9.29
CA ILE A 607 -11.52 28.54 -8.97
C ILE A 607 -11.49 27.68 -10.24
N GLU A 608 -12.43 27.89 -11.15
CA GLU A 608 -12.52 27.21 -12.45
C GLU A 608 -11.29 27.48 -13.32
N PHE A 609 -10.74 28.70 -13.29
CA PHE A 609 -9.53 29.05 -14.02
C PHE A 609 -8.28 28.43 -13.40
N LYS A 610 -8.20 28.31 -12.07
CA LYS A 610 -7.11 27.57 -11.39
C LYS A 610 -7.10 26.07 -11.72
N LYS A 611 -8.17 25.54 -12.30
CA LYS A 611 -8.31 24.12 -12.68
C LYS A 611 -7.91 23.83 -14.13
N LEU A 612 -7.60 24.86 -14.92
CA LEU A 612 -7.24 24.71 -16.34
C LEU A 612 -5.91 23.97 -16.52
N SER A 613 -5.66 23.52 -17.76
CA SER A 613 -4.45 22.83 -18.16
C SER A 613 -3.19 23.62 -17.83
N LYS A 614 -2.08 22.93 -17.61
CA LYS A 614 -0.77 23.56 -17.42
C LYS A 614 -0.46 24.60 -18.51
N ARG A 615 -0.83 24.31 -19.76
CA ARG A 615 -0.61 25.19 -20.91
C ARG A 615 -1.36 26.52 -20.75
N LEU A 616 -2.66 26.48 -20.46
CA LEU A 616 -3.48 27.68 -20.27
C LEU A 616 -3.06 28.49 -19.03
N LEU A 617 -2.78 27.79 -17.92
CA LEU A 617 -2.27 28.42 -16.70
C LEU A 617 -0.94 29.13 -16.94
N SER A 618 -0.05 28.57 -17.77
CA SER A 618 1.22 29.19 -18.12
C SER A 618 1.03 30.47 -18.93
N ILE A 619 0.08 30.49 -19.87
CA ILE A 619 -0.26 31.71 -20.63
C ILE A 619 -0.74 32.81 -19.69
N MET A 620 -1.71 32.49 -18.82
CA MET A 620 -2.25 33.44 -17.84
C MET A 620 -1.15 33.97 -16.92
N LEU A 621 -0.28 33.10 -16.39
CA LEU A 621 0.80 33.49 -15.49
C LEU A 621 1.84 34.38 -16.18
N GLU A 622 2.27 34.06 -17.41
CA GLU A 622 3.22 34.90 -18.14
C GLU A 622 2.64 36.27 -18.47
N THR A 623 1.37 36.34 -18.89
CA THR A 623 0.71 37.64 -19.14
C THR A 623 0.55 38.48 -17.87
N TYR A 624 0.22 37.86 -16.72
CA TYR A 624 0.24 38.56 -15.45
C TYR A 624 1.64 39.15 -15.15
N VAL A 625 2.70 38.34 -15.31
CA VAL A 625 4.09 38.77 -15.09
C VAL A 625 4.48 39.91 -16.04
N ASN A 626 3.99 39.91 -17.28
CA ASN A 626 4.25 41.00 -18.22
C ASN A 626 3.50 42.29 -17.84
N GLY A 627 2.34 42.20 -17.18
CA GLY A 627 1.62 43.38 -16.70
C GLY A 627 2.29 44.03 -15.49
N ASP A 628 2.50 43.27 -14.42
CA ASP A 628 2.84 43.80 -13.07
C ASP A 628 4.04 43.07 -12.42
N GLY A 629 4.72 42.21 -13.18
CA GLY A 629 5.85 41.41 -12.71
C GLY A 629 7.21 42.03 -13.00
N TYR A 630 8.22 41.61 -12.23
CA TYR A 630 9.62 41.94 -12.42
C TYR A 630 10.44 40.67 -12.64
N ARG A 631 11.08 40.56 -13.82
CA ARG A 631 12.01 39.46 -14.13
C ARG A 631 13.38 39.80 -13.57
N GLN A 632 13.73 39.18 -12.44
CA GLN A 632 15.05 39.37 -11.81
C GLN A 632 16.14 38.62 -12.58
N SER A 633 15.81 37.47 -13.15
CA SER A 633 16.65 36.71 -14.07
C SER A 633 15.76 35.83 -14.95
N GLU A 634 16.36 35.16 -15.93
CA GLU A 634 15.66 34.23 -16.83
C GLU A 634 14.87 33.14 -16.06
N THR A 635 15.38 32.72 -14.90
CA THR A 635 14.80 31.64 -14.07
C THR A 635 14.11 32.13 -12.79
N CYS A 636 13.96 33.46 -12.60
CA CYS A 636 13.41 34.06 -11.39
C CYS A 636 12.53 35.27 -11.69
N LYS A 637 11.24 35.15 -11.38
CA LYS A 637 10.21 36.17 -11.57
C LYS A 637 9.68 36.60 -10.20
N ARG A 638 9.39 37.88 -10.04
CA ARG A 638 8.84 38.46 -8.81
C ARG A 638 7.56 39.21 -9.14
N ILE A 639 6.55 38.99 -8.33
CA ILE A 639 5.26 39.70 -8.42
C ILE A 639 5.00 40.37 -7.08
N TYR A 640 4.36 41.53 -7.12
CA TYR A 640 3.92 42.24 -5.93
C TYR A 640 2.42 42.45 -6.01
N THR A 641 1.70 42.15 -4.92
CA THR A 641 0.27 42.45 -4.85
C THR A 641 -0.13 42.85 -3.45
N THR A 642 -1.22 43.60 -3.32
CA THR A 642 -1.82 43.94 -2.01
C THR A 642 -2.93 42.96 -1.62
N SER A 643 -3.35 42.08 -2.53
CA SER A 643 -4.30 40.99 -2.25
C SER A 643 -3.57 39.73 -1.79
N LYS A 644 -3.82 39.30 -0.54
CA LYS A 644 -3.30 38.04 -0.02
C LYS A 644 -3.83 36.86 -0.84
N ARG A 645 -5.12 36.90 -1.17
CA ARG A 645 -5.79 35.84 -1.92
C ARG A 645 -5.20 35.68 -3.32
N LEU A 646 -4.97 36.80 -4.03
CA LEU A 646 -4.31 36.77 -5.33
C LEU A 646 -2.88 36.24 -5.22
N ALA A 647 -2.12 36.64 -4.21
CA ALA A 647 -0.76 36.11 -4.00
C ALA A 647 -0.75 34.58 -3.81
N ASP A 648 -1.74 34.06 -3.09
CA ASP A 648 -1.91 32.63 -2.85
C ASP A 648 -2.37 31.88 -4.11
N ASP A 649 -3.31 32.46 -4.85
CA ASP A 649 -3.79 31.93 -6.12
C ASP A 649 -2.65 31.89 -7.16
N ILE A 650 -1.83 32.93 -7.25
CA ILE A 650 -0.65 32.97 -8.12
C ILE A 650 0.38 31.93 -7.68
N GLN A 651 0.60 31.73 -6.37
CA GLN A 651 1.48 30.67 -5.89
C GLN A 651 0.95 29.29 -6.34
N GLU A 652 -0.34 29.01 -6.16
CA GLU A 652 -0.97 27.76 -6.60
C GLU A 652 -0.82 27.55 -8.12
N VAL A 653 -1.13 28.57 -8.92
CA VAL A 653 -1.00 28.53 -10.39
C VAL A 653 0.45 28.30 -10.81
N ALA A 654 1.40 29.00 -10.21
CA ALA A 654 2.82 28.84 -10.50
C ALA A 654 3.31 27.42 -10.19
N LEU A 655 2.86 26.83 -9.08
CA LEU A 655 3.14 25.44 -8.73
C LEU A 655 2.60 24.47 -9.79
N LYS A 656 1.35 24.63 -10.20
CA LYS A 656 0.72 23.83 -11.28
C LYS A 656 1.42 23.99 -12.63
N CYS A 657 2.00 25.15 -12.90
CA CYS A 657 2.86 25.39 -14.07
C CYS A 657 4.26 24.72 -13.96
N GLY A 658 4.60 24.12 -12.82
CA GLY A 658 5.87 23.44 -12.58
C GLY A 658 6.97 24.35 -12.01
N TYR A 659 6.64 25.58 -11.65
CA TYR A 659 7.55 26.50 -10.95
C TYR A 659 7.51 26.27 -9.45
N MET A 660 8.58 26.66 -8.76
CA MET A 660 8.59 26.81 -7.30
C MET A 660 8.16 28.23 -6.97
N ALA A 661 7.13 28.37 -6.14
CA ALA A 661 6.65 29.69 -5.72
C ALA A 661 6.69 29.82 -4.20
N ILE A 662 7.22 30.93 -3.69
CA ILE A 662 7.13 31.32 -2.28
C ILE A 662 6.43 32.68 -2.15
N VAL A 663 5.62 32.84 -1.11
CA VAL A 663 4.97 34.11 -0.78
C VAL A 663 5.66 34.71 0.44
N LYS A 664 6.06 35.97 0.37
CA LYS A 664 6.61 36.73 1.48
C LYS A 664 5.72 37.93 1.78
N THR A 665 5.39 38.13 3.04
CA THR A 665 4.79 39.37 3.50
C THR A 665 5.89 40.43 3.63
N ARG A 666 5.69 41.58 2.99
CA ARG A 666 6.49 42.78 3.14
C ARG A 666 5.67 43.82 3.87
N GLY A 667 6.25 44.41 4.90
CA GLY A 667 5.64 45.54 5.59
C GLY A 667 5.41 46.73 4.65
N LYS A 668 4.53 47.62 5.07
CA LYS A 668 4.27 48.92 4.43
C LYS A 668 5.58 49.58 3.96
N ARG A 669 5.64 49.99 2.68
CA ARG A 669 6.75 50.81 2.17
C ARG A 669 6.79 52.11 2.97
N GLN A 670 7.87 52.32 3.72
CA GLN A 670 8.22 53.64 4.22
C GLN A 670 8.52 54.52 3.00
N GLY A 671 7.87 55.69 2.94
CA GLY A 671 7.80 56.65 1.84
C GLY A 671 8.83 56.63 0.71
N GLY A 672 8.37 56.93 -0.50
CA GLY A 672 9.17 57.44 -1.61
C GLY A 672 8.56 58.72 -2.18
N THR A 673 9.23 59.36 -3.14
CA THR A 673 8.70 60.55 -3.81
C THR A 673 8.31 60.18 -5.24
N ILE A 674 7.03 60.29 -5.60
CA ILE A 674 6.57 60.16 -6.99
C ILE A 674 6.12 61.56 -7.44
N SER A 675 6.81 62.13 -8.42
CA SER A 675 6.52 63.47 -8.96
C SER A 675 6.41 64.55 -7.87
N GLY A 676 7.35 64.58 -6.93
CA GLY A 676 7.38 65.54 -5.83
C GLY A 676 6.44 65.26 -4.65
N LYS A 677 5.55 64.26 -4.75
CA LYS A 677 4.63 63.88 -3.65
C LYS A 677 5.20 62.71 -2.84
N ALA A 678 5.19 62.85 -1.52
CA ALA A 678 5.49 61.75 -0.61
C ALA A 678 4.40 60.67 -0.73
N VAL A 679 4.78 59.48 -1.18
CA VAL A 679 3.91 58.31 -1.31
C VAL A 679 4.42 57.23 -0.35
N ALA A 680 3.67 57.00 0.72
CA ALA A 680 3.88 55.87 1.62
C ALA A 680 2.89 54.74 1.30
N GLY A 681 3.34 53.50 1.40
CA GLY A 681 2.46 52.35 1.26
C GLY A 681 1.51 52.27 2.46
N LYS A 682 0.20 52.35 2.24
CA LYS A 682 -0.80 52.28 3.34
C LYS A 682 -0.96 50.88 3.93
N HIS A 683 -0.57 49.84 3.19
CA HIS A 683 -0.84 48.44 3.49
C HIS A 683 0.39 47.56 3.26
N ASP A 684 0.35 46.37 3.86
CA ASP A 684 1.32 45.32 3.59
C ASP A 684 1.21 44.86 2.13
N CYS A 685 2.32 44.39 1.60
CA CYS A 685 2.44 43.90 0.23
C CYS A 685 2.94 42.46 0.26
N TYR A 686 2.39 41.62 -0.59
CA TYR A 686 2.80 40.23 -0.74
C TYR A 686 3.70 40.11 -1.98
N GLU A 687 4.92 39.66 -1.75
CA GLU A 687 5.87 39.32 -2.80
C GLU A 687 5.76 37.83 -3.12
N VAL A 688 5.40 37.50 -4.36
CA VAL A 688 5.46 36.13 -4.87
C VAL A 688 6.74 35.97 -5.67
N ILE A 689 7.62 35.05 -5.23
CA ILE A 689 8.88 34.74 -5.90
C ILE A 689 8.70 33.40 -6.60
N ILE A 690 8.76 33.41 -7.92
CA ILE A 690 8.57 32.25 -8.80
C ILE A 690 9.91 31.87 -9.41
N SER A 691 10.32 30.61 -9.28
CA SER A 691 11.61 30.12 -9.78
C SER A 691 11.50 28.73 -10.41
N GLU A 692 12.32 28.49 -11.43
CA GLU A 692 12.49 27.15 -12.02
C GLU A 692 13.49 26.27 -11.24
N ARG A 693 14.25 26.89 -10.33
CA ARG A 693 15.30 26.23 -9.55
C ARG A 693 14.74 25.71 -8.22
N TYR A 694 15.51 24.84 -7.55
CA TYR A 694 15.24 24.38 -6.19
C TYR A 694 13.95 23.56 -6.00
N LYS A 695 13.61 22.72 -6.99
CA LYS A 695 12.59 21.66 -6.88
C LYS A 695 12.83 20.75 -5.68
N MET A 696 14.10 20.53 -5.37
CA MET A 696 14.55 19.85 -4.17
C MET A 696 15.42 20.80 -3.35
N SER A 697 15.14 20.88 -2.05
CA SER A 697 15.87 21.77 -1.13
C SER A 697 16.61 20.97 -0.07
N GLU A 698 17.93 21.14 0.00
CA GLU A 698 18.73 20.59 1.09
C GLU A 698 18.69 21.51 2.31
N VAL A 699 18.45 20.91 3.47
CA VAL A 699 18.58 21.53 4.79
C VAL A 699 19.76 20.86 5.50
N ASP A 700 20.84 21.63 5.66
CA ASP A 700 22.09 21.20 6.31
C ASP A 700 22.42 22.15 7.46
N TYR A 701 21.64 22.06 8.54
CA TYR A 701 21.78 22.93 9.71
C TYR A 701 23.18 22.88 10.31
N THR A 702 23.76 21.68 10.49
CA THR A 702 25.07 21.49 11.12
C THR A 702 26.22 22.08 10.30
N ARG A 703 26.15 22.09 8.97
CA ARG A 703 27.13 22.82 8.16
C ARG A 703 26.89 24.32 8.23
N ASN A 704 25.64 24.75 8.09
CA ASN A 704 25.31 26.17 8.05
C ASN A 704 25.70 26.88 9.35
N ILE A 705 25.47 26.26 10.52
CA ILE A 705 25.91 26.84 11.80
C ILE A 705 27.44 26.89 11.93
N ARG A 706 28.16 25.85 11.48
CA ARG A 706 29.63 25.86 11.49
C ARG A 706 30.22 26.96 10.61
N VAL A 707 29.67 27.13 9.40
CA VAL A 707 30.09 28.19 8.48
C VAL A 707 29.75 29.56 9.06
N ALA A 708 28.56 29.72 9.62
CA ALA A 708 28.09 30.95 10.23
C ALA A 708 28.99 31.37 11.42
N ASN A 709 29.32 30.43 12.31
CA ASN A 709 30.24 30.66 13.43
C ASN A 709 31.65 31.05 12.95
N LYS A 710 32.18 30.37 11.92
CA LYS A 710 33.49 30.70 11.33
C LYS A 710 33.52 32.12 10.75
N LEU A 711 32.39 32.60 10.24
CA LEU A 711 32.26 33.93 9.61
C LEU A 711 31.72 35.01 10.58
N GLY A 712 31.42 34.67 11.84
CA GLY A 712 30.83 35.61 12.80
C GLY A 712 29.43 36.11 12.45
N ILE A 713 28.66 35.37 11.63
CA ILE A 713 27.30 35.76 11.20
C ILE A 713 26.24 34.83 11.78
N LYS A 714 24.99 35.29 11.88
CA LYS A 714 23.85 34.44 12.26
C LYS A 714 23.34 33.64 11.05
N THR A 715 23.18 32.33 11.20
CA THR A 715 22.59 31.45 10.17
C THR A 715 21.08 31.68 10.02
N ARG A 716 20.57 31.69 8.78
CA ARG A 716 19.12 31.68 8.48
C ARG A 716 18.52 30.27 8.45
N CYS A 717 19.36 29.25 8.60
CA CYS A 717 18.96 27.85 8.69
C CYS A 717 18.93 27.41 10.15
N TYR A 718 17.81 26.83 10.59
CA TYR A 718 17.61 26.26 11.91
C TYR A 718 16.92 24.89 11.78
N ALA A 719 17.39 23.91 12.55
CA ALA A 719 16.72 22.63 12.75
C ALA A 719 16.91 22.21 14.20
N GLY A 720 15.85 22.25 15.00
CA GLY A 720 15.92 22.01 16.44
C GLY A 720 14.55 21.95 17.09
N TYR A 721 14.53 22.01 18.42
CA TYR A 721 13.29 22.03 19.21
C TYR A 721 12.94 23.47 19.61
N GLU A 722 11.67 23.83 19.49
CA GLU A 722 11.07 25.06 20.01
C GLU A 722 9.93 24.68 20.97
N ASP A 723 9.75 25.45 22.05
CA ASP A 723 8.57 25.32 22.90
C ASP A 723 7.33 25.79 22.16
N TYR A 724 6.24 25.05 22.32
CA TYR A 724 4.95 25.37 21.73
C TYR A 724 3.85 25.09 22.74
N GLU A 725 2.88 26.00 22.78
CA GLU A 725 1.65 25.88 23.54
C GLU A 725 0.53 26.36 22.63
N GLY A 726 -0.39 25.47 22.25
CA GLY A 726 -1.48 25.79 21.34
C GLY A 726 -2.14 24.57 20.72
N TYR A 727 -3.07 24.79 19.80
CA TYR A 727 -3.70 23.70 19.06
C TYR A 727 -2.79 23.18 17.94
N VAL A 728 -2.65 21.87 17.87
CA VAL A 728 -2.01 21.19 16.74
C VAL A 728 -3.04 20.49 15.87
N TYR A 729 -2.73 20.39 14.59
CA TYR A 729 -3.66 19.92 13.58
C TYR A 729 -3.03 18.92 12.60
N CYS A 730 -3.86 18.07 12.01
CA CYS A 730 -3.49 17.31 10.81
C CYS A 730 -4.72 16.72 10.10
N VAL A 731 -4.49 16.05 8.97
CA VAL A 731 -5.48 15.30 8.22
C VAL A 731 -4.94 13.91 7.87
N GLU A 732 -5.83 12.93 7.83
CA GLU A 732 -5.50 11.59 7.36
C GLU A 732 -5.90 11.43 5.89
N VAL A 733 -4.95 11.03 5.03
CA VAL A 733 -5.19 10.80 3.59
C VAL A 733 -4.52 9.50 3.12
N PRO A 734 -5.04 8.82 2.09
CA PRO A 734 -4.55 7.50 1.68
C PRO A 734 -3.05 7.40 1.34
N THR A 735 -2.44 8.47 0.83
CA THR A 735 -1.00 8.44 0.43
C THR A 735 -0.06 8.82 1.57
N HIS A 736 -0.58 9.34 2.69
CA HIS A 736 0.18 9.90 3.81
C HIS A 736 1.12 11.06 3.49
N ILE A 737 1.14 11.56 2.25
CA ILE A 737 2.02 12.65 1.83
C ILE A 737 1.15 13.78 1.29
N ILE A 738 1.14 14.90 2.01
CA ILE A 738 0.31 16.07 1.73
C ILE A 738 1.17 17.28 1.40
N TYR A 739 0.61 18.19 0.62
CA TYR A 739 1.28 19.44 0.27
C TYR A 739 0.92 20.54 1.26
N VAL A 740 1.91 20.97 2.04
CA VAL A 740 1.73 21.95 3.11
C VAL A 740 2.58 23.18 2.86
N ARG A 741 2.22 24.30 3.48
CA ARG A 741 3.07 25.48 3.57
C ARG A 741 2.96 26.11 4.95
N ARG A 742 4.04 26.73 5.38
CA ARG A 742 4.06 27.64 6.53
C ARG A 742 4.81 28.90 6.12
N ASN A 743 4.33 30.08 6.52
CA ASN A 743 4.90 31.37 6.09
C ASN A 743 5.11 31.46 4.57
N GLY A 744 4.14 30.97 3.78
CA GLY A 744 4.17 31.01 2.32
C GLY A 744 5.22 30.12 1.64
N LYS A 745 5.82 29.15 2.35
CA LYS A 745 6.85 28.25 1.81
C LYS A 745 6.32 26.82 1.67
N PRO A 746 5.97 26.39 0.44
CA PRO A 746 5.34 25.10 0.22
C PRO A 746 6.37 23.95 0.12
N VAL A 747 5.95 22.77 0.59
CA VAL A 747 6.76 21.54 0.65
C VAL A 747 5.84 20.30 0.78
N TRP A 748 6.26 19.16 0.22
CA TRP A 748 5.64 17.87 0.54
C TRP A 748 6.06 17.39 1.92
N CYS A 749 5.10 16.97 2.73
CA CYS A 749 5.33 16.50 4.09
C CYS A 749 4.37 15.34 4.42
N GLY A 750 4.62 14.61 5.50
CA GLY A 750 3.79 13.48 5.91
C GLY A 750 2.55 13.91 6.69
N ASN A 751 1.82 12.94 7.24
CA ASN A 751 0.69 13.18 8.14
C ASN A 751 0.74 12.31 9.43
N SER A 752 -0.24 12.51 10.33
CA SER A 752 -0.34 11.95 11.69
C SER A 752 -1.04 10.57 11.80
N TRP A 753 -0.81 9.82 12.89
CA TRP A 753 -1.36 8.45 13.18
C TRP A 753 -1.79 8.24 14.71
N VAL A 754 -3.07 7.83 15.07
CA VAL A 754 -3.89 7.52 16.37
C VAL A 754 -4.52 8.54 17.41
N PRO A 755 -5.62 9.33 17.15
CA PRO A 755 -6.05 10.57 17.89
C PRO A 755 -5.68 10.75 19.41
N ARG A 756 -5.11 11.88 19.90
CA ARG A 756 -4.87 12.14 21.36
C ARG A 756 -6.17 11.95 22.13
N GLU A 757 -7.27 12.45 21.58
CA GLU A 757 -8.62 12.26 22.08
C GLU A 757 -8.98 10.77 22.26
N TRP A 758 -8.53 9.87 21.39
CA TRP A 758 -8.77 8.43 21.54
C TRP A 758 -8.03 7.89 22.76
N ILE A 759 -6.79 8.32 22.99
CA ILE A 759 -6.02 7.97 24.18
C ILE A 759 -6.71 8.48 25.44
N GLU A 760 -7.11 9.74 25.47
CA GLU A 760 -7.85 10.34 26.59
C GLU A 760 -9.18 9.63 26.88
N ARG A 761 -9.88 9.17 25.84
CA ARG A 761 -11.12 8.39 25.97
C ARG A 761 -10.88 7.01 26.56
N VAL A 762 -9.80 6.35 26.15
CA VAL A 762 -9.35 5.10 26.78
C VAL A 762 -9.01 5.34 28.24
N LEU A 763 -8.20 6.36 28.55
CA LEU A 763 -7.81 6.70 29.93
C LEU A 763 -9.01 7.09 30.80
N ARG A 764 -10.03 7.77 30.25
CA ARG A 764 -11.29 8.05 30.95
C ARG A 764 -12.00 6.77 31.39
N VAL A 765 -12.07 5.76 30.52
CA VAL A 765 -12.66 4.47 30.88
C VAL A 765 -11.82 3.78 31.96
N VAL A 766 -10.50 3.74 31.80
CA VAL A 766 -9.57 3.16 32.80
C VAL A 766 -9.76 3.79 34.18
N ARG A 767 -9.82 5.13 34.23
CA ARG A 767 -10.03 5.91 35.45
C ARG A 767 -11.37 5.59 36.12
N SER A 768 -12.40 5.30 35.34
CA SER A 768 -13.72 4.89 35.86
C SER A 768 -13.72 3.48 36.50
N LYS A 769 -12.63 2.71 36.38
CA LYS A 769 -12.51 1.31 36.86
C LYS A 769 -11.36 1.13 37.86
N PRO A 770 -11.35 1.84 39.00
CA PRO A 770 -10.23 1.83 39.95
C PRO A 770 -9.99 0.46 40.61
N ARG A 771 -10.95 -0.47 40.54
CA ARG A 771 -10.84 -1.82 41.11
C ARG A 771 -10.16 -2.84 40.19
N SER A 772 -9.69 -2.43 39.01
CA SER A 772 -9.02 -3.30 38.04
C SER A 772 -7.74 -2.64 37.56
N TRP A 773 -6.75 -3.46 37.19
CA TRP A 773 -5.44 -3.02 36.71
C TRP A 773 -5.34 -3.12 35.20
N PHE A 774 -4.68 -2.16 34.56
CA PHE A 774 -4.54 -2.10 33.11
C PHE A 774 -3.09 -2.08 32.69
N PHE A 775 -2.69 -3.02 31.85
CA PHE A 775 -1.34 -3.15 31.33
C PHE A 775 -1.26 -2.58 29.91
N PHE A 776 -0.54 -1.47 29.76
CA PHE A 776 -0.19 -0.89 28.46
C PHE A 776 1.18 -1.39 28.04
N LEU A 777 1.35 -1.78 26.77
CA LEU A 777 2.64 -2.22 26.23
C LEU A 777 2.93 -1.50 24.91
N THR A 778 4.16 -1.01 24.75
CA THR A 778 4.57 -0.25 23.57
C THR A 778 6.02 -0.54 23.18
N LYS A 779 6.36 -0.31 21.90
CA LYS A 779 7.77 -0.19 21.46
C LYS A 779 8.24 1.27 21.45
N ASN A 780 7.39 2.24 21.77
CA ASN A 780 7.72 3.65 21.86
C ASN A 780 7.34 4.24 23.25
N PRO A 781 8.05 3.88 24.33
CA PRO A 781 7.69 4.28 25.71
C PRO A 781 7.80 5.78 25.99
N LYS A 782 8.47 6.56 25.15
CA LYS A 782 8.55 8.02 25.29
C LYS A 782 7.17 8.69 25.32
N ARG A 783 6.17 8.07 24.68
CA ARG A 783 4.78 8.55 24.65
C ARG A 783 4.11 8.57 26.03
N TYR A 784 4.53 7.70 26.96
CA TYR A 784 3.97 7.71 28.32
C TYR A 784 4.23 9.02 29.05
N LEU A 785 5.37 9.68 28.79
CA LEU A 785 5.75 10.95 29.40
C LEU A 785 4.75 12.07 29.08
N GLU A 786 4.07 12.01 27.93
CA GLU A 786 3.10 13.03 27.52
C GLU A 786 1.78 12.96 28.29
N PHE A 787 1.49 11.82 28.91
CA PHE A 787 0.26 11.58 29.66
C PHE A 787 0.55 11.38 31.15
N GLU A 788 1.77 11.59 31.62
CA GLU A 788 2.17 11.32 33.01
C GLU A 788 1.22 11.95 34.04
N GLY A 789 0.74 13.18 33.79
CA GLY A 789 -0.26 13.85 34.64
C GLY A 789 -1.71 13.38 34.48
N GLU A 790 -2.02 12.58 33.46
CA GLU A 790 -3.37 12.10 33.16
C GLU A 790 -3.56 10.59 33.41
N LEU A 791 -2.46 9.84 33.53
CA LEU A 791 -2.48 8.41 33.78
C LEU A 791 -3.13 8.11 35.14
N PRO A 792 -4.11 7.20 35.20
CA PRO A 792 -4.71 6.81 36.47
C PRO A 792 -3.82 5.82 37.22
N ASN A 793 -3.89 5.80 38.56
CA ASN A 793 -2.98 5.01 39.42
C ASN A 793 -3.08 3.48 39.23
N ASN A 794 -4.12 3.00 38.55
CA ASN A 794 -4.39 1.59 38.29
C ASN A 794 -3.81 1.09 36.95
N VAL A 795 -2.71 1.69 36.46
CA VAL A 795 -2.06 1.30 35.21
C VAL A 795 -0.62 0.83 35.42
N VAL A 796 -0.26 -0.23 34.72
CA VAL A 796 1.10 -0.73 34.57
C VAL A 796 1.59 -0.36 33.17
N LEU A 797 2.73 0.34 33.08
CA LEU A 797 3.29 0.82 31.83
C LEU A 797 4.49 -0.04 31.40
N GLY A 798 4.30 -0.77 30.30
CA GLY A 798 5.27 -1.69 29.73
C GLY A 798 5.96 -1.15 28.50
N ALA A 799 7.23 -1.50 28.33
CA ALA A 799 7.95 -1.38 27.07
C ALA A 799 8.51 -2.72 26.62
N THR A 800 8.42 -3.03 25.33
CA THR A 800 9.23 -4.12 24.77
C THR A 800 10.66 -3.61 24.60
N ILE A 801 11.63 -4.29 25.22
CA ILE A 801 13.07 -4.03 25.07
C ILE A 801 13.75 -5.39 24.99
N GLU A 802 14.09 -5.80 23.78
CA GLU A 802 14.52 -7.17 23.50
C GLU A 802 16.02 -7.43 23.78
N THR A 803 16.82 -6.36 23.86
CA THR A 803 18.29 -6.37 24.02
C THR A 803 18.80 -4.95 24.26
N ASN A 804 20.07 -4.76 24.64
CA ASN A 804 20.78 -3.48 24.59
C ASN A 804 21.41 -3.17 23.20
N ARG A 805 21.40 -4.12 22.26
CA ARG A 805 22.04 -3.98 20.94
C ARG A 805 21.07 -3.60 19.82
N ASP A 806 21.49 -2.72 18.91
CA ASP A 806 20.65 -2.31 17.76
C ASP A 806 20.84 -3.21 16.52
N TYR A 807 20.05 -4.28 16.44
CA TYR A 807 20.01 -5.18 15.28
C TYR A 807 19.19 -4.65 14.08
N LYS A 808 18.49 -3.52 14.21
CA LYS A 808 17.62 -2.92 13.15
C LYS A 808 16.59 -3.88 12.52
N LEU A 809 16.10 -4.84 13.31
CA LEU A 809 15.12 -5.85 12.87
C LEU A 809 13.72 -5.28 12.61
N THR A 810 13.40 -4.12 13.21
CA THR A 810 12.09 -3.47 13.09
C THR A 810 12.25 -1.97 12.85
N LYS A 811 11.14 -1.27 12.55
CA LYS A 811 11.10 0.20 12.44
C LYS A 811 10.86 0.91 13.78
N ALA A 812 10.91 0.20 14.90
CA ALA A 812 10.72 0.78 16.23
C ALA A 812 11.94 1.65 16.65
N PRO A 813 11.77 2.57 17.62
CA PRO A 813 12.89 3.27 18.26
C PRO A 813 13.97 2.31 18.73
N ALA A 814 15.23 2.76 18.70
CA ALA A 814 16.36 1.92 19.09
C ALA A 814 16.19 1.44 20.55
N PRO A 815 16.68 0.23 20.93
CA PRO A 815 16.56 -0.26 22.30
C PRO A 815 17.07 0.73 23.37
N ARG A 816 18.16 1.45 23.08
CA ARG A 816 18.69 2.51 23.95
C ARG A 816 17.68 3.63 24.22
N GLU A 817 17.00 4.09 23.18
CA GLU A 817 16.00 5.17 23.29
C GLU A 817 14.80 4.71 24.12
N ARG A 818 14.39 3.45 23.96
CA ARG A 818 13.31 2.83 24.75
C ARG A 818 13.69 2.72 26.23
N TYR A 819 14.92 2.29 26.51
CA TYR A 819 15.49 2.26 27.85
C TYR A 819 15.51 3.65 28.51
N GLU A 820 16.07 4.66 27.84
CA GLU A 820 16.16 6.00 28.40
C GLU A 820 14.80 6.63 28.70
N ALA A 821 13.79 6.36 27.85
CA ALA A 821 12.43 6.81 28.10
C ALA A 821 11.80 6.12 29.33
N MET A 822 12.03 4.81 29.51
CA MET A 822 11.54 4.06 30.67
C MET A 822 12.22 4.47 31.97
N VAL A 823 13.51 4.84 31.94
CA VAL A 823 14.21 5.40 33.12
C VAL A 823 13.64 6.77 33.48
N LYS A 824 13.44 7.66 32.50
CA LYS A 824 12.92 9.03 32.72
C LYS A 824 11.48 9.06 33.23
N LEU A 825 10.69 8.04 32.92
CA LEU A 825 9.29 7.96 33.33
C LEU A 825 9.19 7.86 34.86
N SER A 826 8.59 8.85 35.51
CA SER A 826 8.41 8.91 36.96
C SER A 826 7.14 8.14 37.38
N TRP A 827 7.07 6.86 36.98
CA TRP A 827 5.91 6.01 37.23
C TRP A 827 6.26 4.81 38.10
N LYS A 828 5.44 4.52 39.12
CA LYS A 828 5.69 3.43 40.08
C LYS A 828 5.60 2.04 39.45
N TRP A 829 4.63 1.84 38.56
CA TRP A 829 4.28 0.52 38.04
C TRP A 829 4.79 0.34 36.60
N LYS A 830 6.06 0.03 36.44
CA LYS A 830 6.70 -0.21 35.14
C LYS A 830 6.84 -1.70 34.83
N ALA A 831 6.83 -2.06 33.56
CA ALA A 831 7.19 -3.40 33.12
C ALA A 831 8.15 -3.39 31.94
N VAL A 832 8.96 -4.43 31.81
CA VAL A 832 9.80 -4.67 30.62
C VAL A 832 9.42 -6.01 30.01
N VAL A 833 9.24 -6.03 28.69
CA VAL A 833 8.97 -7.25 27.93
C VAL A 833 10.16 -7.55 27.03
N ILE A 834 10.88 -8.60 27.33
CA ILE A 834 12.06 -9.10 26.62
C ILE A 834 11.62 -10.32 25.79
N GLU A 835 10.75 -10.07 24.81
CA GLU A 835 10.20 -11.10 23.92
C GLU A 835 10.11 -10.59 22.47
N PRO A 836 10.78 -11.23 21.50
CA PRO A 836 11.78 -12.28 21.71
C PRO A 836 13.06 -11.70 22.34
N ILE A 837 13.69 -12.42 23.25
CA ILE A 837 15.02 -12.05 23.76
C ILE A 837 16.07 -12.19 22.65
N LEU A 838 16.87 -11.14 22.47
CA LEU A 838 17.99 -11.11 21.52
C LEU A 838 19.30 -11.02 22.28
N ASP A 839 20.39 -11.48 21.66
CA ASP A 839 21.71 -11.52 22.28
C ASP A 839 22.11 -10.11 22.75
N PHE A 840 22.62 -10.03 23.97
CA PHE A 840 22.76 -8.81 24.76
C PHE A 840 24.12 -8.76 25.48
N ASP A 841 24.55 -7.60 25.97
CA ASP A 841 25.77 -7.47 26.78
C ASP A 841 25.42 -7.37 28.27
N ALA A 842 26.41 -7.51 29.16
CA ALA A 842 26.19 -7.43 30.61
C ALA A 842 25.47 -6.13 31.03
N GLU A 843 25.73 -5.01 30.34
CA GLU A 843 25.06 -3.71 30.52
C GLU A 843 23.53 -3.81 30.44
N PHE A 844 22.99 -4.80 29.72
CA PHE A 844 21.55 -4.97 29.61
C PHE A 844 20.88 -5.28 30.96
N ILE A 845 21.58 -5.97 31.86
CA ILE A 845 21.08 -6.24 33.22
C ILE A 845 20.96 -4.91 33.99
N ASP A 846 21.98 -4.06 33.90
CA ASP A 846 21.97 -2.72 34.50
C ASP A 846 20.83 -1.87 33.95
N TRP A 847 20.51 -1.99 32.65
CA TRP A 847 19.37 -1.29 32.07
C TRP A 847 18.05 -1.70 32.74
N ILE A 848 17.86 -2.99 33.02
CA ILE A 848 16.65 -3.46 33.72
C ILE A 848 16.61 -2.92 35.15
N TYR A 849 17.73 -2.94 35.89
CA TYR A 849 17.78 -2.37 37.23
C TYR A 849 17.50 -0.87 37.26
N ASN A 850 18.06 -0.11 36.32
CA ASN A 850 17.85 1.33 36.22
C ASN A 850 16.41 1.70 35.86
N ILE A 851 15.72 0.87 35.06
CA ILE A 851 14.28 1.05 34.80
C ILE A 851 13.47 0.80 36.09
N SER A 852 13.92 -0.12 36.94
CA SER A 852 13.23 -0.61 38.13
C SER A 852 11.79 -1.08 37.84
N PRO A 853 11.61 -2.08 36.94
CA PRO A 853 10.28 -2.59 36.61
C PRO A 853 9.74 -3.47 37.74
N VAL A 854 8.44 -3.39 37.97
CA VAL A 854 7.73 -4.30 38.88
C VAL A 854 7.46 -5.66 38.25
N ILE A 855 7.44 -5.75 36.91
CA ILE A 855 7.27 -7.00 36.16
C ILE A 855 8.27 -7.06 35.00
N VAL A 856 8.93 -8.21 34.80
CA VAL A 856 9.73 -8.48 33.60
C VAL A 856 9.26 -9.76 32.93
N TYR A 857 8.91 -9.69 31.65
CA TYR A 857 8.63 -10.86 30.83
C TYR A 857 9.87 -11.24 30.04
N VAL A 858 10.22 -12.52 29.99
CA VAL A 858 11.35 -13.02 29.20
C VAL A 858 10.92 -14.23 28.39
N GLY A 859 11.20 -14.22 27.08
CA GLY A 859 10.88 -15.34 26.20
C GLY A 859 11.69 -15.33 24.92
N TYR A 860 12.08 -16.52 24.46
CA TYR A 860 12.65 -16.77 23.14
C TYR A 860 11.61 -16.59 22.04
N ASP A 861 12.07 -16.51 20.79
CA ASP A 861 11.17 -16.44 19.65
C ASP A 861 10.31 -17.71 19.52
N ASN A 862 9.01 -17.49 19.62
CA ASN A 862 7.97 -18.51 19.54
C ASN A 862 7.57 -18.86 18.10
N TYR A 863 8.05 -18.10 17.12
CA TYR A 863 7.62 -18.20 15.73
C TYR A 863 8.73 -18.73 14.79
N ASN A 864 9.86 -19.18 15.34
CA ASN A 864 10.97 -19.81 14.60
C ASN A 864 11.56 -18.93 13.48
N ASN A 865 11.60 -17.62 13.70
CA ASN A 865 12.22 -16.59 12.89
C ASN A 865 13.75 -16.64 12.90
N ARG A 866 14.37 -17.50 13.72
CA ARG A 866 15.85 -17.63 13.86
C ARG A 866 16.54 -16.30 14.12
N LEU A 867 15.97 -15.54 15.05
CA LEU A 867 16.52 -14.26 15.47
C LEU A 867 17.87 -14.45 16.17
N PRO A 868 18.70 -13.40 16.30
CA PRO A 868 19.94 -13.49 17.06
C PRO A 868 19.64 -13.64 18.56
N GLU A 869 19.18 -14.82 18.97
CA GLU A 869 18.88 -15.18 20.35
C GLU A 869 20.19 -15.41 21.12
N PRO A 870 20.28 -15.09 22.42
CA PRO A 870 21.42 -15.47 23.24
C PRO A 870 21.47 -17.00 23.44
N LYS A 871 22.62 -17.51 23.89
CA LYS A 871 22.76 -18.88 24.41
C LYS A 871 21.86 -19.10 25.63
N LEU A 872 21.43 -20.34 25.88
CA LEU A 872 20.60 -20.68 27.04
C LEU A 872 21.29 -20.31 28.36
N GLU A 873 22.56 -20.68 28.51
CA GLU A 873 23.37 -20.36 29.69
C GLU A 873 23.40 -18.85 29.96
N LYS A 874 23.61 -18.04 28.93
CA LYS A 874 23.59 -16.58 29.02
C LYS A 874 22.23 -16.03 29.41
N THR A 875 21.15 -16.68 28.97
CA THR A 875 19.80 -16.31 29.40
C THR A 875 19.57 -16.65 30.86
N MET A 876 20.02 -17.83 31.32
CA MET A 876 19.90 -18.23 32.72
C MET A 876 20.58 -17.23 33.66
N ILE A 877 21.75 -16.69 33.28
CA ILE A 877 22.43 -15.61 34.01
C ILE A 877 21.53 -14.37 34.14
N LEU A 878 20.88 -13.93 33.06
CA LEU A 878 19.91 -12.82 33.12
C LEU A 878 18.74 -13.16 34.04
N LEU A 879 18.18 -14.37 33.94
CA LEU A 879 17.04 -14.78 34.78
C LEU A 879 17.40 -14.83 36.26
N GLU A 880 18.61 -15.32 36.60
CA GLU A 880 19.12 -15.35 37.97
C GLU A 880 19.37 -13.95 38.51
N ALA A 881 19.98 -13.05 37.72
CA ALA A 881 20.18 -11.66 38.12
C ALA A 881 18.84 -10.97 38.43
N LEU A 882 17.82 -11.19 37.59
CA LEU A 882 16.51 -10.58 37.80
C LEU A 882 15.67 -11.27 38.90
N ARG A 883 16.07 -12.48 39.33
CA ARG A 883 15.36 -13.25 40.35
C ARG A 883 15.51 -12.58 41.71
N GLY A 884 14.39 -12.17 42.30
CA GLY A 884 14.35 -11.51 43.61
C GLY A 884 14.29 -9.99 43.56
N VAL A 885 14.44 -9.36 42.39
CA VAL A 885 14.36 -7.89 42.23
C VAL A 885 13.06 -7.43 41.56
N THR A 886 12.46 -8.27 40.72
CA THR A 886 11.23 -7.98 39.98
C THR A 886 10.33 -9.22 39.90
N ASP A 887 9.04 -9.05 39.59
CA ASP A 887 8.16 -10.17 39.23
C ASP A 887 8.56 -10.72 37.86
N LEU A 888 9.43 -11.73 37.85
CA LEU A 888 9.97 -12.33 36.64
C LEU A 888 9.01 -13.39 36.08
N ARG A 889 8.46 -13.13 34.90
CA ARG A 889 7.50 -13.99 34.20
C ARG A 889 8.15 -14.63 32.98
N LEU A 890 8.37 -15.93 33.08
CA LEU A 890 8.98 -16.70 32.00
C LEU A 890 7.92 -17.11 30.99
N LYS A 891 8.22 -16.88 29.71
CA LYS A 891 7.54 -17.51 28.58
C LYS A 891 8.43 -18.65 28.08
N THR A 892 8.46 -18.89 26.78
CA THR A 892 9.27 -19.97 26.21
C THR A 892 10.75 -19.70 26.44
N ILE A 893 11.41 -20.56 27.23
CA ILE A 893 12.87 -20.57 27.41
C ILE A 893 13.36 -21.93 26.92
N ARG A 894 14.33 -21.90 25.99
CA ARG A 894 14.92 -23.10 25.37
C ARG A 894 16.36 -22.81 24.96
N LYS A 895 17.09 -23.86 24.55
CA LYS A 895 18.33 -23.69 23.78
C LYS A 895 18.08 -22.80 22.56
N ALA A 896 19.04 -21.93 22.25
CA ALA A 896 18.99 -21.11 21.05
C ALA A 896 18.95 -22.02 19.82
N TRP A 897 18.38 -21.57 18.71
CA TRP A 897 18.20 -22.43 17.52
C TRP A 897 19.51 -22.93 16.89
N TYR A 898 20.64 -22.33 17.27
CA TYR A 898 21.99 -22.70 16.84
C TYR A 898 22.81 -23.44 17.93
N GLU A 899 22.23 -23.67 19.11
CA GLU A 899 22.85 -24.49 20.15
C GLU A 899 22.47 -25.96 19.94
N ASN A 900 23.49 -26.81 19.81
CA ASN A 900 23.32 -28.26 19.64
C ASN A 900 22.82 -28.93 20.93
#